data_AF-A0A3A0CHK0-F1
#
_entry.id   AF-A0A3A0CHK0-F1
#
_cell.length_a   1.000
_cell.length_b   1.000
_cell.length_c   1.000
_cell.angle_alpha   90.00
_cell.angle_beta   90.00
_cell.angle_gamma   90.00
#
_symmetry.space_group_name_H-M   'P 1'
#
loop_
_entity.id
_entity.type
_entity.pdbx_description
1 polymer ?
#
loop_
_entity_poly.entity_id
_entity_poly.type
_entity_poly.pdbx_seq_one_letter_code
_entity_poly.pdbx_strand_id
1 'polypeptide(L)'
;MIACGGLLPVTLPSAGCACCAHKIVRSGAPMKRLLLLAPLVALVAFLAPSAADEPEVRPHEQLNAALYAQSAAEYRALCYGVYAAARLQLDLALADKSWTACLEQEGDYSGKPPAVILDADETVLDNSAYQARLIRHGGEYDLSSWLPWCREKKAKAVPGAVEFCRYAAEKGCTVFYVTNRDSEVRDATRENLHALGFPLRDEVQTVLTRDDTSDKSPRRKKVCQDYRVLLQVGDQLTDFAGDFNKQPRPARAALVEKHRAWFGTRWHVLPNVMYGDWEASLFGYEFRLSPAQKLARKLAALEGVEPQASIGLISAGPMPAYSEMTETAIWLQTSAEAVVVLRYWPKGSPAQAAQSPEVRAHAGNDHIALVRLTGLSPGTRFEYEVLVNGARAAFDFALEFQTQPLWRWRGDAPDFTFTLGSCMYVNDPPFDRPGKPYGGDFEILPRIAAERPDFMLWMGDNIYLREPDWVSESGIRYRYRHSRALKELQPLLAACHHYATWDDHDFGPNDSDRGFRLKQESLRVFKEYFPGVSYGTSGVEGCFSRFEWADCEFFLLDDRYWRAPNRLPGKRDYLGAGQLQWLKDGLASSTATFKFIVNGNQMFNPAMNFESFGLYPEEQRDLLEFLKNAGVPGVVVLTGDRHASELLKIEREGSYPLYEYTSSPLTSGAGRYEPEADNKARVPGTWVTGTRNYGKIQVNGKKGARTLTLSAHDKTGKELWRHELREQDLR
;
A
#
# COMPACT_ATOMS: atom_id res chain seq x y z
N MET A 1 70.97 12.62 46.44
CA MET A 1 70.60 11.50 47.32
C MET A 1 69.17 11.11 46.99
N ILE A 2 68.90 9.81 46.75
CA ILE A 2 67.68 9.02 47.08
C ILE A 2 66.31 9.56 46.56
N ALA A 3 65.31 8.80 46.04
CA ALA A 3 65.10 7.50 45.36
C ALA A 3 63.57 7.43 45.02
N CYS A 4 62.95 6.51 44.26
CA CYS A 4 63.36 5.37 43.41
C CYS A 4 62.24 5.03 42.39
N GLY A 5 62.48 4.09 41.46
CA GLY A 5 61.46 3.41 40.62
C GLY A 5 61.11 4.10 39.28
N GLY A 6 61.20 3.46 38.10
CA GLY A 6 61.61 2.07 37.82
C GLY A 6 61.38 1.64 36.36
N LEU A 7 62.20 2.16 35.44
CA LEU A 7 62.81 1.51 34.25
C LEU A 7 62.09 0.34 33.49
N LEU A 8 61.44 0.67 32.36
CA LEU A 8 61.83 0.44 30.93
C LEU A 8 62.40 -0.93 30.40
N PRO A 9 62.42 -1.20 29.05
CA PRO A 9 62.06 -2.50 28.44
C PRO A 9 63.22 -3.26 27.71
N VAL A 10 62.90 -4.39 27.07
CA VAL A 10 63.79 -5.14 26.13
C VAL A 10 63.01 -5.65 24.88
N THR A 11 63.72 -5.99 23.80
CA THR A 11 63.28 -6.02 22.39
C THR A 11 63.60 -7.33 21.63
N LEU A 12 62.99 -7.50 20.43
CA LEU A 12 63.46 -8.29 19.24
C LEU A 12 63.47 -9.85 19.31
N PRO A 13 63.66 -10.61 18.19
CA PRO A 13 63.71 -10.29 16.74
C PRO A 13 62.82 -11.17 15.81
N SER A 14 63.12 -11.15 14.50
CA SER A 14 62.34 -11.57 13.32
C SER A 14 62.83 -12.83 12.55
N ALA A 15 62.02 -13.24 11.54
CA ALA A 15 62.39 -13.66 10.17
C ALA A 15 62.24 -15.15 9.71
N GLY A 16 61.82 -15.35 8.44
CA GLY A 16 62.53 -16.32 7.55
C GLY A 16 61.79 -17.43 6.76
N CYS A 17 60.99 -17.07 5.74
CA CYS A 17 60.99 -17.60 4.34
C CYS A 17 60.89 -19.12 3.92
N ALA A 18 60.10 -19.32 2.84
CA ALA A 18 60.37 -20.15 1.62
C ALA A 18 59.95 -21.64 1.46
N CYS A 19 59.09 -21.82 0.44
CA CYS A 19 58.86 -22.92 -0.53
C CYS A 19 59.75 -24.19 -0.58
N CYS A 20 59.14 -25.36 -0.84
CA CYS A 20 59.17 -26.03 -2.17
C CYS A 20 58.29 -27.31 -2.26
N ALA A 21 58.13 -27.88 -3.46
CA ALA A 21 57.23 -29.00 -3.78
C ALA A 21 57.97 -30.19 -4.44
N HIS A 22 57.43 -31.43 -4.38
CA HIS A 22 57.27 -32.35 -5.54
C HIS A 22 56.86 -33.83 -5.24
N LYS A 23 55.87 -34.31 -6.03
CA LYS A 23 55.73 -35.61 -6.75
C LYS A 23 55.84 -37.02 -6.09
N ILE A 24 54.75 -37.79 -6.31
CA ILE A 24 54.65 -39.14 -6.95
C ILE A 24 55.23 -40.38 -6.22
N VAL A 25 54.40 -41.44 -6.11
CA VAL A 25 54.64 -42.80 -6.68
C VAL A 25 53.34 -43.65 -6.63
N ARG A 26 53.16 -44.51 -7.65
CA ARG A 26 52.06 -45.50 -7.78
C ARG A 26 52.50 -46.88 -7.27
N SER A 27 51.57 -47.72 -6.78
CA SER A 27 51.45 -49.16 -7.15
C SER A 27 50.39 -49.90 -6.33
N GLY A 28 49.77 -50.96 -6.89
CA GLY A 28 49.14 -52.02 -6.09
C GLY A 28 47.63 -52.29 -6.30
N ALA A 29 47.28 -53.00 -7.38
CA ALA A 29 46.08 -53.86 -7.44
C ALA A 29 46.49 -55.29 -6.97
N PRO A 30 45.60 -56.24 -6.56
CA PRO A 30 44.29 -56.49 -7.20
C PRO A 30 43.09 -57.01 -6.35
N MET A 31 41.90 -56.90 -6.96
CA MET A 31 40.69 -57.73 -6.85
C MET A 31 40.68 -59.00 -5.96
N LYS A 32 39.69 -59.09 -5.03
CA LYS A 32 38.46 -59.94 -5.18
C LYS A 32 37.50 -59.91 -3.95
N ARG A 33 36.22 -59.64 -4.24
CA ARG A 33 34.97 -60.04 -3.54
C ARG A 33 34.91 -60.10 -2.00
N LEU A 34 34.05 -59.25 -1.41
CA LEU A 34 33.06 -59.69 -0.41
C LEU A 34 31.77 -58.86 -0.49
N LEU A 35 30.68 -59.36 0.10
CA LEU A 35 29.29 -58.89 -0.10
C LEU A 35 28.91 -57.63 0.68
N LEU A 36 27.75 -57.07 0.31
CA LEU A 36 27.03 -55.98 0.96
C LEU A 36 26.98 -56.08 2.49
N LEU A 37 27.19 -54.94 3.15
CA LEU A 37 26.44 -54.48 4.32
C LEU A 37 26.75 -53.00 4.55
N ALA A 38 25.81 -52.11 4.21
CA ALA A 38 25.93 -50.68 4.49
C ALA A 38 25.43 -50.40 5.92
N PRO A 39 26.20 -49.71 6.78
CA PRO A 39 25.72 -49.33 8.10
C PRO A 39 24.78 -48.12 8.00
N LEU A 40 23.59 -48.26 8.60
CA LEU A 40 22.60 -47.19 8.68
C LEU A 40 23.06 -46.14 9.71
N VAL A 41 23.71 -45.06 9.25
CA VAL A 41 24.03 -43.91 10.10
C VAL A 41 22.75 -43.10 10.31
N ALA A 42 22.11 -43.30 11.46
CA ALA A 42 20.93 -42.52 11.87
C ALA A 42 21.35 -41.07 12.19
N LEU A 43 21.17 -40.17 11.22
CA LEU A 43 21.33 -38.74 11.43
C LEU A 43 20.15 -38.23 12.27
N VAL A 44 20.34 -38.09 13.58
CA VAL A 44 19.36 -37.45 14.46
C VAL A 44 19.37 -35.94 14.16
N ALA A 45 18.52 -35.54 13.21
CA ALA A 45 18.19 -34.14 13.02
C ALA A 45 17.47 -33.62 14.27
N PHE A 46 17.94 -32.49 14.80
CA PHE A 46 17.15 -31.68 15.74
C PHE A 46 15.96 -31.10 14.98
N LEU A 47 14.89 -31.90 14.88
CA LEU A 47 13.57 -31.38 14.61
C LEU A 47 13.18 -30.52 15.81
N ALA A 48 13.28 -29.20 15.65
CA ALA A 48 12.41 -28.32 16.42
C ALA A 48 10.98 -28.87 16.25
N PRO A 49 10.18 -28.98 17.32
CA PRO A 49 8.80 -29.42 17.16
C PRO A 49 8.16 -28.43 16.19
N SER A 50 7.64 -28.93 15.06
CA SER A 50 6.70 -28.10 14.32
C SER A 50 5.60 -27.77 15.32
N ALA A 51 5.12 -26.52 15.30
CA ALA A 51 3.77 -26.32 15.78
C ALA A 51 2.93 -27.34 15.01
N ALA A 52 2.26 -28.24 15.74
CA ALA A 52 1.20 -29.02 15.10
C ALA A 52 0.19 -27.97 14.68
N ASP A 53 -0.08 -27.87 13.37
CA ASP A 53 -1.09 -26.94 12.87
C ASP A 53 -2.36 -27.16 13.70
N GLU A 54 -2.77 -26.14 14.46
CA GLU A 54 -4.06 -26.20 15.13
C GLU A 54 -5.11 -26.42 14.02
N PRO A 55 -5.99 -27.43 14.16
CA PRO A 55 -6.90 -27.78 13.09
C PRO A 55 -7.72 -26.56 12.71
N GLU A 56 -7.66 -26.15 11.44
CA GLU A 56 -8.21 -24.89 10.93
C GLU A 56 -9.68 -24.72 11.36
N VAL A 57 -9.90 -24.01 12.47
CA VAL A 57 -11.24 -23.82 13.04
C VAL A 57 -11.98 -22.82 12.15
N ARG A 58 -12.72 -23.33 11.17
CA ARG A 58 -13.63 -22.51 10.37
C ARG A 58 -14.89 -22.22 11.19
N PRO A 59 -15.10 -20.98 11.69
CA PRO A 59 -16.32 -20.66 12.42
C PRO A 59 -17.52 -20.67 11.48
N HIS A 60 -18.63 -21.27 11.91
CA HIS A 60 -19.88 -21.22 11.16
C HIS A 60 -20.54 -19.86 11.35
N GLU A 61 -20.90 -19.15 10.27
CA GLU A 61 -21.42 -17.76 10.32
C GLU A 61 -22.59 -17.59 11.32
N GLN A 62 -23.50 -18.56 11.36
CA GLN A 62 -24.70 -18.53 12.19
C GLN A 62 -24.47 -18.92 13.68
N LEU A 63 -23.24 -19.23 14.11
CA LEU A 63 -22.96 -19.71 15.48
C LEU A 63 -23.48 -18.75 16.56
N ASN A 64 -23.08 -17.47 16.49
CA ASN A 64 -23.49 -16.46 17.47
C ASN A 64 -25.00 -16.16 17.40
N ALA A 65 -25.61 -16.26 16.21
CA ALA A 65 -27.04 -16.04 16.03
C ALA A 65 -27.88 -17.17 16.66
N ALA A 66 -27.46 -18.43 16.49
CA ALA A 66 -28.10 -19.58 17.14
C ALA A 66 -27.91 -19.55 18.65
N LEU A 67 -26.72 -19.15 19.14
CA LEU A 67 -26.48 -18.93 20.57
C LEU A 67 -27.33 -17.78 21.13
N TYR A 68 -27.54 -16.70 20.38
CA TYR A 68 -28.44 -15.63 20.80
C TYR A 68 -29.87 -16.13 21.01
N ALA A 69 -30.44 -16.85 20.04
CA ALA A 69 -31.77 -17.44 20.17
C ALA A 69 -31.87 -18.47 21.33
N GLN A 70 -30.84 -19.30 21.53
CA GLN A 70 -30.87 -20.37 22.55
C GLN A 70 -30.56 -19.92 23.97
N SER A 71 -29.72 -18.90 24.14
CA SER A 71 -29.07 -18.61 25.43
C SER A 71 -29.12 -17.16 25.88
N ALA A 72 -29.39 -16.19 25.00
CA ALA A 72 -29.52 -14.80 25.42
C ALA A 72 -30.79 -14.58 26.25
N ALA A 73 -30.66 -13.97 27.43
CA ALA A 73 -31.80 -13.56 28.23
C ALA A 73 -32.60 -12.44 27.52
N GLU A 74 -31.89 -11.64 26.73
CA GLU A 74 -32.38 -10.57 25.88
C GLU A 74 -33.37 -11.08 24.83
N TYR A 75 -33.07 -12.19 24.14
CA TYR A 75 -33.99 -12.79 23.17
C TYR A 75 -35.34 -13.15 23.83
N ARG A 76 -35.28 -13.83 24.99
CA ARG A 76 -36.48 -14.16 25.78
C ARG A 76 -37.24 -12.91 26.24
N ALA A 77 -36.54 -11.87 26.69
CA ALA A 77 -37.15 -10.61 27.12
C ALA A 77 -37.86 -9.89 25.95
N LEU A 78 -37.25 -9.87 24.76
CA LEU A 78 -37.86 -9.31 23.54
C LEU A 78 -39.13 -10.09 23.16
N CYS A 79 -39.09 -11.43 23.16
CA CYS A 79 -40.27 -12.25 22.86
C CYS A 79 -41.45 -11.94 23.82
N TYR A 80 -41.19 -11.88 25.13
CA TYR A 80 -42.22 -11.51 26.10
C TYR A 80 -42.74 -10.08 25.90
N GLY A 81 -41.86 -9.11 25.58
CA GLY A 81 -42.26 -7.74 25.29
C GLY A 81 -43.20 -7.64 24.08
N VAL A 82 -42.86 -8.34 22.99
CA VAL A 82 -43.67 -8.40 21.76
C VAL A 82 -45.04 -9.04 22.04
N TYR A 83 -45.09 -10.18 22.74
CA TYR A 83 -46.36 -10.82 23.06
C TYR A 83 -47.21 -10.08 24.10
N ALA A 84 -46.59 -9.35 25.03
CA ALA A 84 -47.31 -8.45 25.93
C ALA A 84 -47.91 -7.24 25.19
N ALA A 85 -47.18 -6.67 24.23
CA ALA A 85 -47.70 -5.62 23.35
C ALA A 85 -48.84 -6.13 22.47
N ALA A 86 -48.69 -7.31 21.85
CA ALA A 86 -49.75 -7.96 21.07
C ALA A 86 -51.00 -8.21 21.93
N ARG A 87 -50.85 -8.67 23.18
CA ARG A 87 -51.95 -8.85 24.13
C ARG A 87 -52.73 -7.56 24.37
N LEU A 88 -52.03 -6.44 24.63
CA LEU A 88 -52.64 -5.12 24.85
C LEU A 88 -53.37 -4.61 23.60
N GLN A 89 -52.76 -4.75 22.42
CA GLN A 89 -53.36 -4.31 21.16
C GLN A 89 -54.58 -5.17 20.77
N LEU A 90 -54.62 -6.45 21.16
CA LEU A 90 -55.76 -7.32 20.88
C LEU A 90 -57.04 -6.83 21.56
N ASP A 91 -56.96 -6.39 22.81
CA ASP A 91 -58.12 -5.85 23.53
C ASP A 91 -58.65 -4.55 22.88
N LEU A 92 -57.75 -3.69 22.37
CA LEU A 92 -58.13 -2.49 21.62
C LEU A 92 -58.76 -2.84 20.25
N ALA A 93 -58.17 -3.78 19.51
CA ALA A 93 -58.64 -4.26 18.21
C ALA A 93 -59.98 -5.03 18.28
N LEU A 94 -60.30 -5.63 19.42
CA LEU A 94 -61.60 -6.26 19.67
C LEU A 94 -62.71 -5.21 19.85
N ALA A 95 -62.40 -4.09 20.51
CA ALA A 95 -63.34 -3.00 20.74
C ALA A 95 -63.62 -2.18 19.47
N ASP A 96 -62.59 -1.91 18.64
CA ASP A 96 -62.75 -1.21 17.38
C ASP A 96 -63.31 -2.14 16.29
N LYS A 97 -64.55 -1.88 15.85
CA LYS A 97 -65.17 -2.68 14.80
C LYS A 97 -64.59 -2.46 13.40
N SER A 98 -63.92 -1.33 13.17
CA SER A 98 -63.22 -0.99 11.92
C SER A 98 -61.77 -1.50 11.84
N TRP A 99 -61.27 -2.16 12.90
CA TRP A 99 -59.89 -2.62 12.93
C TRP A 99 -59.64 -3.83 12.02
N THR A 100 -58.57 -3.74 11.22
CA THR A 100 -57.92 -4.89 10.57
C THR A 100 -56.39 -4.76 10.64
N ALA A 101 -55.71 -5.90 10.63
CA ALA A 101 -54.27 -6.04 10.48
C ALA A 101 -53.85 -6.66 9.13
N CYS A 102 -54.77 -6.96 8.21
CA CYS A 102 -54.44 -7.46 6.88
C CYS A 102 -54.75 -6.43 5.78
N LEU A 103 -53.84 -6.32 4.80
CA LEU A 103 -54.06 -5.46 3.62
C LEU A 103 -55.03 -6.10 2.62
N GLU A 104 -55.18 -7.42 2.68
CA GLU A 104 -56.09 -8.23 1.86
C GLU A 104 -57.55 -8.21 2.37
N GLN A 105 -57.84 -7.44 3.42
CA GLN A 105 -59.17 -7.33 4.05
C GLN A 105 -60.02 -6.27 3.33
N GLU A 106 -60.67 -6.69 2.24
CA GLU A 106 -61.56 -5.86 1.41
C GLU A 106 -63.04 -5.95 1.86
N GLY A 107 -63.83 -4.89 1.63
CA GLY A 107 -65.27 -4.84 1.92
C GLY A 107 -65.62 -4.59 3.39
N ASP A 108 -66.89 -4.85 3.77
CA ASP A 108 -67.29 -4.81 5.18
C ASP A 108 -66.89 -6.12 5.90
N TYR A 109 -66.03 -5.98 6.90
CA TYR A 109 -65.55 -7.05 7.76
C TYR A 109 -65.97 -6.87 9.22
N SER A 110 -66.74 -5.82 9.54
CA SER A 110 -67.08 -5.43 10.92
C SER A 110 -67.81 -6.54 11.69
N GLY A 111 -68.69 -7.27 11.00
CA GLY A 111 -69.47 -8.40 11.53
C GLY A 111 -68.80 -9.78 11.44
N LYS A 112 -67.60 -9.91 10.86
CA LYS A 112 -66.91 -11.21 10.77
C LYS A 112 -66.34 -11.65 12.13
N PRO A 113 -66.27 -12.96 12.42
CA PRO A 113 -65.61 -13.46 13.63
C PRO A 113 -64.15 -12.97 13.71
N PRO A 114 -63.65 -12.60 14.90
CA PRO A 114 -62.28 -12.11 15.05
C PRO A 114 -61.27 -13.25 14.92
N ALA A 115 -60.10 -12.91 14.39
CA ALA A 115 -58.97 -13.83 14.25
C ALA A 115 -57.64 -13.13 14.49
N VAL A 116 -56.60 -13.92 14.78
CA VAL A 116 -55.20 -13.48 14.74
C VAL A 116 -54.40 -14.43 13.85
N ILE A 117 -53.44 -13.90 13.11
CA ILE A 117 -52.52 -14.68 12.27
C ILE A 117 -51.14 -14.66 12.93
N LEU A 118 -50.50 -15.81 13.01
CA LEU A 118 -49.09 -15.95 13.38
C LEU A 118 -48.37 -16.77 12.31
N ASP A 119 -47.10 -16.48 12.06
CA ASP A 119 -46.22 -17.50 11.44
C ASP A 119 -45.94 -18.65 12.43
N ALA A 120 -45.44 -19.78 11.91
CA ALA A 120 -44.98 -20.91 12.72
C ALA A 120 -43.53 -20.78 13.22
N ASP A 121 -42.56 -20.61 12.32
CA ASP A 121 -41.13 -20.84 12.58
C ASP A 121 -40.48 -19.58 13.15
N GLU A 122 -39.76 -19.71 14.27
CA GLU A 122 -39.13 -18.62 15.01
C GLU A 122 -40.11 -17.56 15.54
N THR A 123 -41.40 -17.74 15.24
CA THR A 123 -42.55 -16.98 15.70
C THR A 123 -43.27 -17.70 16.84
N VAL A 124 -43.81 -18.92 16.63
CA VAL A 124 -44.40 -19.73 17.71
C VAL A 124 -43.63 -21.02 18.02
N LEU A 125 -42.87 -21.54 17.05
CA LEU A 125 -42.01 -22.71 17.16
C LEU A 125 -40.53 -22.31 17.06
N ASP A 126 -39.77 -22.56 18.12
CA ASP A 126 -38.32 -22.39 18.18
C ASP A 126 -37.63 -23.60 17.51
N ASN A 127 -37.01 -23.37 16.36
CA ASN A 127 -36.24 -24.32 15.59
C ASN A 127 -34.72 -24.08 15.69
N SER A 128 -34.24 -23.25 16.62
CA SER A 128 -32.81 -23.00 16.83
C SER A 128 -32.02 -24.30 17.06
N ALA A 129 -32.66 -25.34 17.61
CA ALA A 129 -32.09 -26.67 17.77
C ALA A 129 -31.73 -27.37 16.43
N TYR A 130 -32.46 -27.09 15.35
CA TYR A 130 -32.09 -27.49 13.99
C TYR A 130 -30.91 -26.67 13.46
N GLN A 131 -30.87 -25.35 13.71
CA GLN A 131 -29.71 -24.53 13.34
C GLN A 131 -28.43 -25.00 14.07
N ALA A 132 -28.53 -25.35 15.35
CA ALA A 132 -27.43 -25.96 16.10
C ALA A 132 -27.00 -27.35 15.54
N ARG A 133 -27.90 -28.09 14.89
CA ARG A 133 -27.56 -29.34 14.18
C ARG A 133 -26.74 -29.03 12.91
N LEU A 134 -27.16 -28.06 12.12
CA LEU A 134 -26.43 -27.62 10.92
C LEU A 134 -25.02 -27.12 11.25
N ILE A 135 -24.91 -26.22 12.24
CA ILE A 135 -23.65 -25.66 12.75
C ILE A 135 -22.66 -26.76 13.17
N ARG A 136 -23.12 -27.77 13.92
CA ARG A 136 -22.28 -28.89 14.40
C ARG A 136 -21.81 -29.84 13.30
N HIS A 137 -22.45 -29.84 12.14
CA HIS A 137 -22.10 -30.69 11.00
C HIS A 137 -21.51 -29.89 9.82
N GLY A 138 -21.34 -28.56 9.96
CA GLY A 138 -20.85 -27.69 8.88
C GLY A 138 -21.75 -27.63 7.65
N GLY A 139 -23.05 -27.88 7.82
CA GLY A 139 -24.03 -27.94 6.72
C GLY A 139 -24.82 -26.65 6.55
N GLU A 140 -25.31 -26.38 5.34
CA GLU A 140 -26.33 -25.35 5.09
C GLU A 140 -27.75 -25.93 5.24
N TYR A 141 -28.77 -25.06 5.24
CA TYR A 141 -30.17 -25.49 5.14
C TYR A 141 -30.40 -26.34 3.88
N ASP A 142 -31.00 -27.51 4.05
CA ASP A 142 -31.49 -28.34 2.96
C ASP A 142 -32.87 -28.91 3.31
N LEU A 143 -33.77 -28.97 2.32
CA LEU A 143 -35.14 -29.44 2.49
C LEU A 143 -35.18 -30.92 2.92
N SER A 144 -34.24 -31.74 2.46
CA SER A 144 -34.20 -33.18 2.82
C SER A 144 -33.83 -33.41 4.29
N SER A 145 -33.17 -32.46 4.95
CA SER A 145 -32.88 -32.50 6.40
C SER A 145 -33.90 -31.73 7.25
N TRP A 146 -34.56 -30.70 6.68
CA TRP A 146 -35.64 -29.96 7.32
C TRP A 146 -36.94 -30.76 7.50
N LEU A 147 -37.38 -31.50 6.48
CA LEU A 147 -38.63 -32.28 6.58
C LEU A 147 -38.58 -33.36 7.69
N PRO A 148 -37.46 -34.12 7.88
CA PRO A 148 -37.27 -34.96 9.06
C PRO A 148 -37.33 -34.19 10.39
N TRP A 149 -36.70 -33.01 10.49
CA TRP A 149 -36.77 -32.20 11.71
C TRP A 149 -38.22 -31.83 12.08
N CYS A 150 -39.02 -31.38 11.12
CA CYS A 150 -40.44 -31.12 11.37
C CYS A 150 -41.20 -32.37 11.82
N ARG A 151 -40.87 -33.55 11.26
CA ARG A 151 -41.45 -34.86 11.65
C ARG A 151 -41.00 -35.35 13.03
N GLU A 152 -39.85 -34.87 13.55
CA GLU A 152 -39.40 -35.17 14.92
C GLU A 152 -40.27 -34.53 16.01
N LYS A 153 -41.01 -33.44 15.70
CA LYS A 153 -41.90 -32.75 16.66
C LYS A 153 -41.17 -32.32 17.95
N LYS A 154 -39.99 -31.71 17.79
CA LYS A 154 -39.09 -31.29 18.90
C LYS A 154 -38.81 -29.79 18.96
N ALA A 155 -39.34 -28.99 18.03
CA ALA A 155 -39.29 -27.53 18.12
C ALA A 155 -40.06 -27.08 19.36
N LYS A 156 -39.49 -26.18 20.15
CA LYS A 156 -40.08 -25.70 21.42
C LYS A 156 -41.06 -24.55 21.16
N ALA A 157 -41.79 -24.11 22.18
CA ALA A 157 -42.55 -22.86 22.08
C ALA A 157 -41.62 -21.65 22.20
N VAL A 158 -41.80 -20.64 21.35
CA VAL A 158 -41.19 -19.31 21.52
C VAL A 158 -41.76 -18.65 22.79
N PRO A 159 -40.95 -17.97 23.63
CA PRO A 159 -41.41 -17.48 24.93
C PRO A 159 -42.59 -16.49 24.82
N GLY A 160 -43.70 -16.77 25.51
CA GLY A 160 -44.91 -15.94 25.52
C GLY A 160 -45.94 -16.27 24.44
N ALA A 161 -45.56 -17.08 23.44
CA ALA A 161 -46.42 -17.41 22.30
C ALA A 161 -47.65 -18.23 22.71
N VAL A 162 -47.47 -19.24 23.58
CA VAL A 162 -48.57 -20.12 24.03
C VAL A 162 -49.58 -19.33 24.86
N GLU A 163 -49.09 -18.48 25.76
CA GLU A 163 -49.88 -17.63 26.64
C GLU A 163 -50.69 -16.59 25.85
N PHE A 164 -50.08 -15.96 24.83
CA PHE A 164 -50.78 -15.04 23.94
C PHE A 164 -51.84 -15.76 23.09
N CYS A 165 -51.50 -16.89 22.45
CA CYS A 165 -52.46 -17.62 21.62
C CYS A 165 -53.65 -18.13 22.45
N ARG A 166 -53.42 -18.67 23.66
CA ARG A 166 -54.50 -19.04 24.58
C ARG A 166 -55.38 -17.85 24.95
N TYR A 167 -54.79 -16.71 25.30
CA TYR A 167 -55.55 -15.50 25.59
C TYR A 167 -56.40 -15.04 24.40
N ALA A 168 -55.87 -15.10 23.17
CA ALA A 168 -56.62 -14.77 21.98
C ALA A 168 -57.83 -15.71 21.80
N ALA A 169 -57.65 -17.01 22.03
CA ALA A 169 -58.74 -18.00 22.00
C ALA A 169 -59.78 -17.77 23.13
N GLU A 170 -59.35 -17.48 24.35
CA GLU A 170 -60.21 -17.11 25.49
C GLU A 170 -61.04 -15.85 25.21
N LYS A 171 -60.49 -14.91 24.44
CA LYS A 171 -61.18 -13.71 23.94
C LYS A 171 -62.06 -13.96 22.71
N GLY A 172 -62.22 -15.21 22.29
CA GLY A 172 -63.05 -15.62 21.16
C GLY A 172 -62.43 -15.41 19.77
N CYS A 173 -61.13 -15.12 19.69
CA CYS A 173 -60.41 -15.04 18.40
C CYS A 173 -60.04 -16.44 17.91
N THR A 174 -60.22 -16.72 16.62
CA THR A 174 -59.63 -17.92 16.02
C THR A 174 -58.15 -17.65 15.67
N VAL A 175 -57.26 -18.52 16.14
CA VAL A 175 -55.81 -18.41 15.94
C VAL A 175 -55.41 -19.20 14.69
N PHE A 176 -54.79 -18.54 13.72
CA PHE A 176 -54.28 -19.14 12.48
C PHE A 176 -52.76 -19.13 12.43
N TYR A 177 -52.17 -20.24 12.03
CA TYR A 177 -50.73 -20.44 11.85
C TYR A 177 -50.42 -20.49 10.34
N VAL A 178 -49.98 -19.38 9.77
CA VAL A 178 -49.72 -19.22 8.32
C VAL A 178 -48.23 -19.33 8.05
N THR A 179 -47.80 -20.50 7.59
CA THR A 179 -46.38 -20.88 7.52
C THR A 179 -45.93 -21.25 6.10
N ASN A 180 -44.62 -21.14 5.87
CA ASN A 180 -43.97 -21.61 4.65
C ASN A 180 -43.41 -23.05 4.75
N ARG A 181 -43.62 -23.74 5.88
CA ARG A 181 -43.48 -25.20 5.99
C ARG A 181 -44.29 -25.89 4.90
N ASP A 182 -43.73 -26.96 4.37
CA ASP A 182 -44.36 -27.72 3.30
C ASP A 182 -45.65 -28.41 3.77
N SER A 183 -46.62 -28.51 2.88
CA SER A 183 -47.86 -29.28 3.05
C SER A 183 -47.62 -30.71 3.57
N GLU A 184 -46.52 -31.36 3.19
CA GLU A 184 -46.14 -32.71 3.67
C GLU A 184 -45.92 -32.82 5.18
N VAL A 185 -45.61 -31.71 5.86
CA VAL A 185 -45.33 -31.67 7.31
C VAL A 185 -46.39 -30.90 8.09
N ARG A 186 -47.56 -30.64 7.48
CA ARG A 186 -48.70 -29.98 8.13
C ARG A 186 -49.15 -30.71 9.38
N ASP A 187 -49.37 -32.03 9.29
CA ASP A 187 -49.92 -32.81 10.40
C ASP A 187 -48.91 -32.90 11.54
N ALA A 188 -47.62 -33.10 11.23
CA ALA A 188 -46.54 -33.06 12.22
C ALA A 188 -46.41 -31.67 12.89
N THR A 189 -46.63 -30.59 12.14
CA THR A 189 -46.65 -29.22 12.68
C THR A 189 -47.85 -29.00 13.60
N ARG A 190 -49.04 -29.49 13.22
CA ARG A 190 -50.25 -29.45 14.05
C ARG A 190 -50.05 -30.22 15.36
N GLU A 191 -49.50 -31.43 15.29
CA GLU A 191 -49.19 -32.23 16.47
C GLU A 191 -48.16 -31.56 17.40
N ASN A 192 -47.12 -30.91 16.85
CA ASN A 192 -46.14 -30.18 17.65
C ASN A 192 -46.78 -28.98 18.37
N LEU A 193 -47.60 -28.20 17.66
CA LEU A 193 -48.36 -27.09 18.25
C LEU A 193 -49.31 -27.59 19.36
N HIS A 194 -50.03 -28.69 19.11
CA HIS A 194 -50.90 -29.31 20.10
C HIS A 194 -50.14 -29.76 21.35
N ALA A 195 -49.00 -30.43 21.20
CA ALA A 195 -48.16 -30.91 22.30
C ALA A 195 -47.59 -29.78 23.17
N LEU A 196 -47.29 -28.63 22.57
CA LEU A 196 -46.90 -27.40 23.27
C LEU A 196 -48.12 -26.65 23.87
N GLY A 197 -49.34 -27.11 23.58
CA GLY A 197 -50.58 -26.58 24.13
C GLY A 197 -51.06 -25.28 23.50
N PHE A 198 -50.72 -25.05 22.23
CA PHE A 198 -51.31 -23.99 21.40
C PHE A 198 -52.77 -24.33 21.06
N PRO A 199 -53.68 -23.33 21.00
CA PRO A 199 -55.06 -23.56 20.60
C PRO A 199 -55.14 -23.94 19.12
N LEU A 200 -55.87 -25.00 18.85
CA LEU A 200 -56.22 -25.51 17.53
C LEU A 200 -57.72 -25.76 17.50
N ARG A 201 -58.33 -25.67 16.31
CA ARG A 201 -59.72 -26.06 16.07
C ARG A 201 -59.74 -27.23 15.11
N ASP A 202 -60.68 -28.16 15.27
CA ASP A 202 -60.85 -29.29 14.35
C ASP A 202 -61.86 -28.94 13.25
N GLU A 203 -62.83 -28.07 13.55
CA GLU A 203 -63.85 -27.60 12.60
C GLU A 203 -63.29 -26.70 11.48
N VAL A 204 -62.10 -26.11 11.68
CA VAL A 204 -61.48 -25.12 10.78
C VAL A 204 -59.99 -25.42 10.66
N GLN A 205 -59.47 -25.46 9.42
CA GLN A 205 -58.03 -25.64 9.21
C GLN A 205 -57.26 -24.38 9.64
N THR A 206 -56.75 -24.40 10.88
CA THR A 206 -55.96 -23.31 11.45
C THR A 206 -54.48 -23.36 11.09
N VAL A 207 -53.95 -24.49 10.59
CA VAL A 207 -52.54 -24.61 10.16
C VAL A 207 -52.48 -24.54 8.63
N LEU A 208 -52.05 -23.39 8.11
CA LEU A 208 -52.01 -23.07 6.68
C LEU A 208 -50.57 -23.10 6.17
N THR A 209 -50.16 -24.29 5.71
CA THR A 209 -48.85 -24.60 5.10
C THR A 209 -48.71 -24.08 3.67
N ARG A 210 -47.49 -24.08 3.14
CA ARG A 210 -47.20 -23.84 1.72
C ARG A 210 -47.52 -25.07 0.88
N ASP A 211 -48.33 -24.87 -0.15
CA ASP A 211 -48.54 -25.84 -1.23
C ASP A 211 -47.65 -25.48 -2.43
N ASP A 212 -47.86 -24.32 -3.05
CA ASP A 212 -47.17 -23.86 -4.27
C ASP A 212 -46.22 -22.67 -4.03
N THR A 213 -46.68 -21.60 -3.38
CA THR A 213 -45.96 -20.33 -3.24
C THR A 213 -45.54 -20.00 -1.80
N SER A 214 -44.32 -19.49 -1.65
CA SER A 214 -43.80 -18.91 -0.39
C SER A 214 -44.40 -17.54 -0.06
N ASP A 215 -45.14 -16.93 -0.99
CA ASP A 215 -45.95 -15.75 -0.69
C ASP A 215 -47.15 -16.17 0.19
N LYS A 216 -47.30 -15.52 1.34
CA LYS A 216 -48.37 -15.79 2.30
C LYS A 216 -49.65 -15.02 1.99
N SER A 217 -49.64 -14.06 1.07
CA SER A 217 -50.80 -13.22 0.71
C SER A 217 -52.04 -14.03 0.30
N PRO A 218 -51.96 -15.12 -0.49
CA PRO A 218 -53.12 -15.96 -0.78
C PRO A 218 -53.70 -16.64 0.47
N ARG A 219 -52.83 -17.08 1.40
CA ARG A 219 -53.24 -17.69 2.68
C ARG A 219 -53.88 -16.67 3.62
N ARG A 220 -53.33 -15.45 3.73
CA ARG A 220 -53.96 -14.34 4.47
C ARG A 220 -55.29 -13.93 3.88
N LYS A 221 -55.38 -13.80 2.54
CA LYS A 221 -56.64 -13.47 1.85
C LYS A 221 -57.73 -14.53 2.13
N LYS A 222 -57.37 -15.82 2.17
CA LYS A 222 -58.29 -16.90 2.58
C LYS A 222 -58.81 -16.73 4.01
N VAL A 223 -57.98 -16.34 4.97
CA VAL A 223 -58.44 -16.02 6.34
C VAL A 223 -59.35 -14.77 6.33
N CYS A 224 -59.00 -13.73 5.57
CA CYS A 224 -59.77 -12.48 5.48
C CYS A 224 -61.14 -12.61 4.80
N GLN A 225 -61.37 -13.68 4.05
CA GLN A 225 -62.68 -14.01 3.48
C GLN A 225 -63.71 -14.30 4.57
N ASP A 226 -63.34 -15.10 5.57
CA ASP A 226 -64.28 -15.58 6.60
C ASP A 226 -64.12 -14.87 7.96
N TYR A 227 -62.95 -14.28 8.24
CA TYR A 227 -62.59 -13.68 9.53
C TYR A 227 -62.16 -12.22 9.40
N ARG A 228 -62.28 -11.48 10.51
CA ARG A 228 -61.64 -10.17 10.69
C ARG A 228 -60.30 -10.36 11.39
N VAL A 229 -59.20 -10.13 10.71
CA VAL A 229 -57.86 -10.33 11.27
C VAL A 229 -57.49 -9.11 12.11
N LEU A 230 -57.39 -9.29 13.42
CA LEU A 230 -57.11 -8.22 14.37
C LEU A 230 -55.62 -7.94 14.52
N LEU A 231 -54.78 -8.98 14.49
CA LEU A 231 -53.34 -8.88 14.63
C LEU A 231 -52.63 -9.88 13.72
N GLN A 232 -51.41 -9.52 13.32
CA GLN A 232 -50.45 -10.42 12.70
C GLN A 232 -49.15 -10.47 13.53
N VAL A 233 -48.57 -11.65 13.71
CA VAL A 233 -47.29 -11.86 14.42
C VAL A 233 -46.36 -12.69 13.53
N GLY A 234 -45.08 -12.32 13.46
CA GLY A 234 -44.11 -12.99 12.59
C GLY A 234 -42.68 -12.56 12.87
N ASP A 235 -41.68 -13.30 12.39
CA ASP A 235 -40.27 -12.91 12.41
C ASP A 235 -39.82 -12.26 11.10
N GLN A 236 -40.60 -12.43 10.01
CA GLN A 236 -40.26 -11.93 8.68
C GLN A 236 -41.26 -10.88 8.18
N LEU A 237 -40.76 -9.88 7.46
CA LEU A 237 -41.62 -8.82 6.90
C LEU A 237 -42.69 -9.37 5.93
N THR A 238 -42.41 -10.49 5.26
CA THR A 238 -43.31 -11.23 4.37
C THR A 238 -44.51 -11.87 5.07
N ASP A 239 -44.47 -12.01 6.40
CA ASP A 239 -45.58 -12.51 7.20
C ASP A 239 -46.75 -11.52 7.23
N PHE A 240 -46.45 -10.23 7.17
CA PHE A 240 -47.42 -9.15 7.34
C PHE A 240 -48.07 -8.72 6.02
N ALA A 241 -47.27 -8.58 4.95
CA ALA A 241 -47.75 -8.07 3.67
C ALA A 241 -46.96 -8.64 2.47
N GLY A 242 -47.65 -8.78 1.33
CA GLY A 242 -47.07 -9.33 0.09
C GLY A 242 -46.09 -8.39 -0.61
N ASP A 243 -46.16 -7.08 -0.37
CA ASP A 243 -45.27 -6.11 -0.99
C ASP A 243 -43.81 -6.27 -0.54
N PHE A 244 -43.55 -6.90 0.61
CA PHE A 244 -42.20 -7.26 1.08
C PHE A 244 -41.54 -8.43 0.33
N ASN A 245 -42.30 -9.25 -0.41
CA ASN A 245 -41.81 -10.48 -1.02
C ASN A 245 -40.64 -10.24 -2.00
N LYS A 246 -39.47 -10.82 -1.71
CA LYS A 246 -38.24 -10.77 -2.53
C LYS A 246 -37.72 -9.35 -2.86
N GLN A 247 -38.03 -8.36 -2.02
CA GLN A 247 -37.58 -6.98 -2.23
C GLN A 247 -36.08 -6.79 -1.92
N PRO A 248 -35.33 -5.95 -2.67
CA PRO A 248 -33.96 -5.59 -2.34
C PRO A 248 -33.89 -4.73 -1.06
N ARG A 249 -32.72 -4.71 -0.38
CA ARG A 249 -32.53 -4.02 0.93
C ARG A 249 -33.18 -2.62 1.04
N PRO A 250 -32.96 -1.67 0.10
CA PRO A 250 -33.54 -0.33 0.23
C PRO A 250 -35.07 -0.31 0.12
N ALA A 251 -35.64 -1.18 -0.73
CA ALA A 251 -37.09 -1.32 -0.88
C ALA A 251 -37.73 -1.94 0.37
N ARG A 252 -37.08 -2.93 1.01
CA ARG A 252 -37.51 -3.48 2.31
C ARG A 252 -37.61 -2.39 3.37
N ALA A 253 -36.56 -1.56 3.51
CA ALA A 253 -36.55 -0.44 4.46
C ALA A 253 -37.63 0.60 4.15
N ALA A 254 -37.79 0.99 2.88
CA ALA A 254 -38.84 1.93 2.46
C ALA A 254 -40.27 1.42 2.73
N LEU A 255 -40.50 0.10 2.62
CA LEU A 255 -41.78 -0.51 2.98
C LEU A 255 -42.01 -0.58 4.50
N VAL A 256 -40.96 -0.73 5.31
CA VAL A 256 -41.07 -0.58 6.77
C VAL A 256 -41.50 0.85 7.13
N GLU A 257 -40.87 1.88 6.53
CA GLU A 257 -41.27 3.29 6.74
C GLU A 257 -42.70 3.59 6.28
N LYS A 258 -43.08 3.10 5.09
CA LYS A 258 -44.46 3.20 4.55
C LYS A 258 -45.50 2.67 5.54
N HIS A 259 -45.21 1.54 6.17
CA HIS A 259 -46.14 0.86 7.09
C HIS A 259 -45.82 1.10 8.58
N ARG A 260 -44.96 2.05 8.92
CA ARG A 260 -44.39 2.24 10.28
C ARG A 260 -45.42 2.29 11.42
N ALA A 261 -46.62 2.82 11.15
CA ALA A 261 -47.70 2.94 12.14
C ALA A 261 -48.41 1.61 12.47
N TRP A 262 -48.19 0.56 11.66
CA TRP A 262 -48.76 -0.76 11.85
C TRP A 262 -47.86 -1.64 12.74
N PHE A 263 -46.55 -1.43 12.72
CA PHE A 263 -45.62 -2.15 13.59
C PHE A 263 -45.83 -1.77 15.06
N GLY A 264 -45.89 -2.78 15.94
CA GLY A 264 -46.21 -2.62 17.37
C GLY A 264 -47.70 -2.35 17.67
N THR A 265 -48.54 -2.17 16.66
CA THR A 265 -50.00 -1.98 16.82
C THR A 265 -50.78 -3.14 16.22
N ARG A 266 -50.64 -3.36 14.91
CA ARG A 266 -51.29 -4.41 14.11
C ARG A 266 -50.34 -5.57 13.80
N TRP A 267 -49.07 -5.26 13.60
CA TRP A 267 -48.01 -6.17 13.18
C TRP A 267 -46.94 -6.25 14.28
N HIS A 268 -46.72 -7.45 14.79
CA HIS A 268 -45.82 -7.69 15.92
C HIS A 268 -44.65 -8.55 15.45
N VAL A 269 -43.46 -7.93 15.40
CA VAL A 269 -42.24 -8.56 14.83
C VAL A 269 -41.40 -9.19 15.94
N LEU A 270 -41.01 -10.45 15.76
CA LEU A 270 -40.07 -11.15 16.63
C LEU A 270 -38.64 -11.09 16.07
N PRO A 271 -37.60 -11.09 16.93
CA PRO A 271 -36.21 -11.01 16.48
C PRO A 271 -35.71 -12.39 15.98
N ASN A 272 -35.57 -12.57 14.67
CA ASN A 272 -34.82 -13.70 14.10
C ASN A 272 -33.55 -13.22 13.38
N VAL A 273 -32.40 -13.52 13.99
CA VAL A 273 -31.06 -13.24 13.46
C VAL A 273 -30.34 -14.47 12.92
N MET A 274 -30.97 -15.66 12.97
CA MET A 274 -30.36 -16.92 12.52
C MET A 274 -30.40 -17.06 11.00
N TYR A 275 -31.48 -16.62 10.37
CA TYR A 275 -31.72 -16.69 8.93
C TYR A 275 -32.84 -15.73 8.53
N GLY A 276 -33.11 -15.62 7.23
CA GLY A 276 -34.40 -15.17 6.74
C GLY A 276 -34.35 -14.33 5.47
N ASP A 277 -35.48 -13.72 5.15
CA ASP A 277 -35.65 -12.90 3.96
C ASP A 277 -34.75 -11.62 3.98
N TRP A 278 -34.30 -11.20 5.17
CA TRP A 278 -33.26 -10.17 5.34
C TRP A 278 -31.89 -10.67 4.85
N GLU A 279 -31.51 -11.90 5.20
CA GLU A 279 -30.24 -12.53 4.81
C GLU A 279 -30.23 -12.79 3.30
N ALA A 280 -31.32 -13.35 2.77
CA ALA A 280 -31.48 -13.61 1.34
C ALA A 280 -31.35 -12.33 0.49
N SER A 281 -31.79 -11.19 1.02
CA SER A 281 -31.65 -9.89 0.33
C SER A 281 -30.20 -9.41 0.19
N LEU A 282 -29.25 -9.89 1.01
CA LEU A 282 -27.81 -9.55 0.92
C LEU A 282 -27.16 -10.14 -0.35
N PHE A 283 -27.66 -11.28 -0.81
CA PHE A 283 -27.19 -11.95 -2.03
C PHE A 283 -28.24 -11.99 -3.15
N GLY A 284 -29.20 -11.06 -3.14
CA GLY A 284 -30.17 -10.88 -4.22
C GLY A 284 -31.14 -12.05 -4.43
N TYR A 285 -31.38 -12.85 -3.38
CA TYR A 285 -32.19 -14.08 -3.42
C TYR A 285 -31.64 -15.16 -4.38
N GLU A 286 -30.34 -15.08 -4.74
CA GLU A 286 -29.65 -16.07 -5.58
C GLU A 286 -29.23 -17.32 -4.77
N PHE A 287 -30.20 -18.13 -4.33
CA PHE A 287 -29.95 -19.31 -3.48
C PHE A 287 -29.01 -20.37 -4.07
N ARG A 288 -28.74 -20.33 -5.38
CA ARG A 288 -27.81 -21.24 -6.09
C ARG A 288 -26.33 -20.87 -5.95
N LEU A 289 -26.01 -19.71 -5.37
CA LEU A 289 -24.62 -19.32 -5.09
C LEU A 289 -23.97 -20.30 -4.11
N SER A 290 -22.66 -20.52 -4.25
CA SER A 290 -21.89 -21.31 -3.31
C SER A 290 -21.80 -20.63 -1.93
N PRO A 291 -21.49 -21.35 -0.84
CA PRO A 291 -21.32 -20.76 0.49
C PRO A 291 -20.30 -19.61 0.49
N ALA A 292 -19.18 -19.78 -0.22
CA ALA A 292 -18.15 -18.74 -0.38
C ALA A 292 -18.64 -17.50 -1.14
N GLN A 293 -19.49 -17.68 -2.16
CA GLN A 293 -20.10 -16.56 -2.89
C GLN A 293 -21.12 -15.80 -2.03
N LYS A 294 -21.93 -16.51 -1.23
CA LYS A 294 -22.86 -15.91 -0.25
C LYS A 294 -22.07 -15.11 0.79
N LEU A 295 -21.05 -15.70 1.42
CA LEU A 295 -20.14 -15.05 2.36
C LEU A 295 -19.50 -13.78 1.77
N ALA A 296 -18.97 -13.84 0.54
CA ALA A 296 -18.39 -12.67 -0.11
C ALA A 296 -19.40 -11.53 -0.30
N ARG A 297 -20.66 -11.84 -0.67
CA ARG A 297 -21.72 -10.82 -0.78
C ARG A 297 -22.16 -10.28 0.58
N LYS A 298 -22.20 -11.12 1.63
CA LYS A 298 -22.48 -10.69 3.01
C LYS A 298 -21.40 -9.74 3.53
N LEU A 299 -20.12 -10.06 3.35
CA LEU A 299 -18.99 -9.22 3.74
C LEU A 299 -19.05 -7.85 3.04
N ALA A 300 -19.29 -7.84 1.72
CA ALA A 300 -19.44 -6.60 0.94
C ALA A 300 -20.70 -5.78 1.29
N ALA A 301 -21.64 -6.35 2.07
CA ALA A 301 -22.87 -5.69 2.48
C ALA A 301 -22.82 -5.11 3.91
N LEU A 302 -21.72 -5.33 4.65
CA LEU A 302 -21.50 -4.76 5.98
C LEU A 302 -21.31 -3.25 5.89
N GLU A 303 -22.19 -2.50 6.56
CA GLU A 303 -22.04 -1.07 6.79
C GLU A 303 -21.10 -0.85 7.98
N GLY A 304 -19.80 -1.02 7.73
CA GLY A 304 -18.79 -0.54 8.66
C GLY A 304 -18.74 0.98 8.65
N VAL A 305 -18.49 1.58 9.81
CA VAL A 305 -17.58 2.73 9.81
C VAL A 305 -16.23 2.13 9.39
N GLU A 306 -15.92 2.22 8.09
CA GLU A 306 -14.54 2.10 7.58
C GLU A 306 -13.63 2.80 8.60
N PRO A 307 -12.64 2.12 9.21
CA PRO A 307 -11.82 2.71 10.26
C PRO A 307 -11.27 4.02 9.73
N GLN A 308 -11.73 5.11 10.38
CA GLN A 308 -11.86 6.46 9.83
C GLN A 308 -10.84 6.73 8.72
N ALA A 309 -11.31 6.72 7.47
CA ALA A 309 -10.48 6.59 6.26
C ALA A 309 -9.14 7.33 6.40
N SER A 310 -8.04 6.63 6.09
CA SER A 310 -6.63 7.04 6.31
C SER A 310 -6.15 8.20 5.41
N ILE A 311 -7.06 9.11 5.08
CA ILE A 311 -6.88 10.36 4.36
C ILE A 311 -6.09 11.32 5.24
N GLY A 312 -4.76 11.23 5.17
CA GLY A 312 -3.82 12.15 5.85
C GLY A 312 -2.71 11.48 6.67
N LEU A 313 -2.65 10.14 6.76
CA LEU A 313 -1.54 9.48 7.45
C LEU A 313 -0.24 9.47 6.64
N ILE A 314 -0.26 9.66 5.33
CA ILE A 314 0.96 9.81 4.51
C ILE A 314 1.29 11.30 4.41
N SER A 315 2.50 11.68 4.82
CA SER A 315 3.02 13.05 4.74
C SER A 315 3.86 13.30 3.48
N ALA A 316 4.49 12.25 2.94
CA ALA A 316 5.26 12.33 1.69
C ALA A 316 5.39 10.98 0.97
N GLY A 317 5.48 11.03 -0.36
CA GLY A 317 5.58 9.86 -1.23
C GLY A 317 4.21 9.25 -1.59
N PRO A 318 4.19 8.01 -2.09
CA PRO A 318 5.33 7.09 -2.24
C PRO A 318 6.32 7.52 -3.32
N MET A 319 7.56 7.02 -3.20
CA MET A 319 8.66 7.25 -4.12
C MET A 319 9.35 5.93 -4.48
N PRO A 320 9.35 5.48 -5.75
CA PRO A 320 10.26 4.47 -6.23
C PRO A 320 11.71 4.96 -6.12
N ALA A 321 12.54 4.20 -5.41
CA ALA A 321 13.95 4.48 -5.20
C ALA A 321 14.78 4.01 -6.41
N TYR A 322 15.88 3.30 -6.17
CA TYR A 322 16.65 2.61 -7.21
C TYR A 322 15.80 1.57 -7.98
N SER A 323 16.14 1.30 -9.24
CA SER A 323 15.63 0.18 -10.03
C SER A 323 16.75 -0.83 -10.30
N GLU A 324 16.56 -2.08 -9.87
CA GLU A 324 17.40 -3.21 -10.26
C GLU A 324 16.60 -4.21 -11.12
N MET A 325 17.27 -5.24 -11.66
CA MET A 325 16.60 -6.26 -12.48
C MET A 325 15.58 -7.10 -11.71
N THR A 326 15.78 -7.33 -10.41
CA THR A 326 14.93 -8.21 -9.59
C THR A 326 14.50 -7.59 -8.27
N GLU A 327 14.81 -6.30 -8.07
CA GLU A 327 14.57 -5.59 -6.81
C GLU A 327 14.26 -4.11 -7.08
N THR A 328 13.44 -3.52 -6.21
CA THR A 328 13.30 -2.06 -6.03
C THR A 328 13.03 -1.78 -4.56
N ALA A 329 13.07 -0.52 -4.15
CA ALA A 329 12.48 -0.08 -2.90
C ALA A 329 11.47 1.04 -3.16
N ILE A 330 10.37 1.05 -2.40
CA ILE A 330 9.43 2.16 -2.36
C ILE A 330 9.57 2.84 -0.99
N TRP A 331 9.90 4.12 -1.01
CA TRP A 331 9.99 4.98 0.16
C TRP A 331 8.69 5.74 0.36
N LEU A 332 8.17 5.83 1.57
CA LEU A 332 7.14 6.80 1.94
C LEU A 332 7.28 7.23 3.40
N GLN A 333 6.69 8.36 3.77
CA GLN A 333 6.70 8.86 5.14
C GLN A 333 5.29 9.09 5.65
N THR A 334 5.05 8.77 6.93
CA THR A 334 3.77 8.97 7.60
C THR A 334 3.81 10.10 8.63
N SER A 335 2.65 10.70 8.91
CA SER A 335 2.49 11.78 9.89
C SER A 335 2.38 11.29 11.35
N ALA A 336 2.24 9.99 11.55
CA ALA A 336 2.20 9.30 12.85
C ALA A 336 2.81 7.89 12.73
N GLU A 337 2.80 7.09 13.80
CA GLU A 337 3.18 5.67 13.69
C GLU A 337 2.17 4.90 12.84
N ALA A 338 2.66 4.04 11.94
CA ALA A 338 1.83 3.23 11.08
C ALA A 338 2.54 1.95 10.62
N VAL A 339 1.75 0.93 10.29
CA VAL A 339 2.20 -0.24 9.51
C VAL A 339 1.85 0.00 8.05
N VAL A 340 2.85 -0.17 7.19
CA VAL A 340 2.77 0.08 5.75
C VAL A 340 2.99 -1.23 5.01
N VAL A 341 2.10 -1.51 4.05
CA VAL A 341 2.14 -2.67 3.17
C VAL A 341 1.86 -2.20 1.75
N LEU A 342 2.52 -2.79 0.76
CA LEU A 342 2.22 -2.59 -0.64
C LEU A 342 1.57 -3.85 -1.22
N ARG A 343 0.51 -3.68 -2.01
CA ARG A 343 0.05 -4.72 -2.94
C ARG A 343 0.41 -4.27 -4.35
N TYR A 344 1.09 -5.12 -5.11
CA TYR A 344 1.69 -4.77 -6.39
C TYR A 344 1.56 -5.90 -7.41
N TRP A 345 1.43 -5.55 -8.69
CA TRP A 345 1.24 -6.51 -9.78
C TRP A 345 1.90 -6.02 -11.07
N PRO A 346 2.31 -6.92 -11.99
CA PRO A 346 2.69 -6.52 -13.34
C PRO A 346 1.57 -5.71 -13.99
N LYS A 347 1.90 -4.57 -14.59
CA LYS A 347 0.94 -3.57 -15.07
C LYS A 347 -0.19 -4.18 -15.91
N GLY A 348 -1.44 -3.87 -15.56
CA GLY A 348 -2.63 -4.43 -16.21
C GLY A 348 -2.98 -5.88 -15.82
N SER A 349 -2.27 -6.49 -14.87
CA SER A 349 -2.51 -7.87 -14.40
C SER A 349 -2.83 -7.97 -12.89
N PRO A 350 -3.87 -7.28 -12.36
CA PRO A 350 -4.18 -7.25 -10.92
C PRO A 350 -4.50 -8.62 -10.30
N ALA A 351 -4.85 -9.63 -11.12
CA ALA A 351 -5.00 -11.01 -10.66
C ALA A 351 -3.66 -11.67 -10.22
N GLN A 352 -2.52 -11.06 -10.56
CA GLN A 352 -1.17 -11.47 -10.15
C GLN A 352 -0.63 -10.62 -8.99
N ALA A 353 -1.51 -10.01 -8.19
CA ALA A 353 -1.11 -9.16 -7.06
C ALA A 353 -0.35 -9.94 -5.99
N ALA A 354 0.90 -9.57 -5.78
CA ALA A 354 1.71 -9.93 -4.62
C ALA A 354 1.58 -8.87 -3.52
N GLN A 355 1.98 -9.22 -2.30
CA GLN A 355 2.02 -8.32 -1.17
C GLN A 355 3.45 -8.21 -0.63
N SER A 356 3.84 -7.01 -0.19
CA SER A 356 5.13 -6.80 0.47
C SER A 356 5.11 -7.34 1.91
N PRO A 357 6.28 -7.51 2.55
CA PRO A 357 6.37 -7.52 4.00
C PRO A 357 5.77 -6.25 4.61
N GLU A 358 5.32 -6.34 5.86
CA GLU A 358 4.95 -5.19 6.67
C GLU A 358 6.19 -4.37 7.05
N VAL A 359 6.12 -3.05 6.90
CA VAL A 359 7.14 -2.11 7.36
C VAL A 359 6.52 -1.10 8.31
N ARG A 360 7.08 -0.93 9.50
CA ARG A 360 6.59 0.04 10.49
C ARG A 360 7.29 1.38 10.34
N ALA A 361 6.52 2.42 10.07
CA ALA A 361 6.92 3.81 10.27
C ALA A 361 6.74 4.18 11.75
N HIS A 362 7.77 4.73 12.39
CA HIS A 362 7.76 5.10 13.81
C HIS A 362 8.72 6.27 14.11
N ALA A 363 8.62 6.89 15.29
CA ALA A 363 9.42 8.07 15.61
C ALA A 363 10.94 7.85 15.44
N GLY A 364 11.45 6.69 15.86
CA GLY A 364 12.87 6.32 15.72
C GLY A 364 13.40 6.11 14.29
N ASN A 365 12.55 6.06 13.26
CA ASN A 365 12.95 6.07 11.85
C ASN A 365 12.37 7.27 11.09
N ASP A 366 12.07 8.36 11.82
CA ASP A 366 11.49 9.59 11.27
C ASP A 366 10.16 9.34 10.53
N HIS A 367 9.41 8.33 10.97
CA HIS A 367 8.18 7.85 10.35
C HIS A 367 8.33 7.43 8.88
N ILE A 368 9.53 6.98 8.49
CA ILE A 368 9.81 6.47 7.14
C ILE A 368 9.47 4.98 7.06
N ALA A 369 8.71 4.59 6.05
CA ALA A 369 8.56 3.21 5.62
C ALA A 369 9.32 3.00 4.31
N LEU A 370 10.40 2.21 4.37
CA LEU A 370 11.16 1.77 3.20
C LEU A 370 10.80 0.32 2.87
N VAL A 371 9.88 0.13 1.93
CA VAL A 371 9.39 -1.19 1.51
C VAL A 371 10.26 -1.72 0.37
N ARG A 372 11.12 -2.70 0.67
CA ARG A 372 11.93 -3.40 -0.35
C ARG A 372 11.10 -4.52 -1.00
N LEU A 373 11.05 -4.53 -2.32
CA LEU A 373 10.32 -5.50 -3.14
C LEU A 373 11.35 -6.35 -3.89
N THR A 374 11.37 -7.65 -3.62
CA THR A 374 12.39 -8.59 -4.12
C THR A 374 11.76 -9.71 -4.97
N GLY A 375 12.58 -10.45 -5.72
CA GLY A 375 12.09 -11.55 -6.57
C GLY A 375 11.28 -11.09 -7.78
N LEU A 376 11.42 -9.82 -8.17
CA LEU A 376 10.70 -9.22 -9.27
C LEU A 376 11.18 -9.76 -10.63
N SER A 377 10.29 -9.78 -11.61
CA SER A 377 10.65 -10.11 -13.00
C SER A 377 11.42 -8.95 -13.65
N PRO A 378 12.56 -9.18 -14.32
CA PRO A 378 13.29 -8.14 -15.07
C PRO A 378 12.47 -7.50 -16.19
N GLY A 379 12.72 -6.22 -16.47
CA GLY A 379 12.12 -5.47 -17.57
C GLY A 379 10.60 -5.29 -17.46
N THR A 380 10.06 -5.34 -16.26
CA THR A 380 8.62 -5.34 -16.00
C THR A 380 8.21 -4.03 -15.35
N ARG A 381 7.15 -3.40 -15.88
CA ARG A 381 6.46 -2.29 -15.20
C ARG A 381 5.38 -2.86 -14.26
N PHE A 382 5.30 -2.32 -13.06
CA PHE A 382 4.36 -2.72 -12.03
C PHE A 382 3.45 -1.56 -11.66
N GLU A 383 2.20 -1.89 -11.33
CA GLU A 383 1.26 -1.01 -10.65
C GLU A 383 1.19 -1.43 -9.17
N TYR A 384 0.91 -0.50 -8.27
CA TYR A 384 0.77 -0.81 -6.84
C TYR A 384 -0.27 0.04 -6.12
N GLU A 385 -0.74 -0.46 -4.97
CA GLU A 385 -1.53 0.29 -4.00
C GLU A 385 -0.84 0.24 -2.63
N VAL A 386 -0.93 1.36 -1.90
CA VAL A 386 -0.39 1.48 -0.53
C VAL A 386 -1.51 1.20 0.47
N LEU A 387 -1.23 0.33 1.44
CA LEU A 387 -2.06 0.05 2.60
C LEU A 387 -1.36 0.65 3.83
N VAL A 388 -2.08 1.48 4.59
CA VAL A 388 -1.62 2.09 5.84
C VAL A 388 -2.56 1.64 6.95
N ASN A 389 -2.03 0.91 7.94
CA ASN A 389 -2.82 0.26 9.00
C ASN A 389 -3.95 -0.62 8.45
N GLY A 390 -3.71 -1.28 7.31
CA GLY A 390 -4.69 -2.12 6.59
C GLY A 390 -5.67 -1.38 5.68
N ALA A 391 -5.79 -0.05 5.79
CA ALA A 391 -6.65 0.76 4.93
C ALA A 391 -5.91 1.23 3.66
N ARG A 392 -6.57 1.20 2.50
CA ARG A 392 -5.98 1.66 1.23
C ARG A 392 -5.85 3.19 1.22
N ALA A 393 -4.63 3.69 0.99
CA ALA A 393 -4.39 5.10 0.74
C ALA A 393 -4.82 5.50 -0.69
N ALA A 394 -5.34 6.72 -0.82
CA ALA A 394 -5.78 7.30 -2.10
C ALA A 394 -4.79 8.37 -2.57
N PHE A 395 -4.56 8.42 -3.88
CA PHE A 395 -3.67 9.36 -4.56
C PHE A 395 -4.35 9.91 -5.82
N ASP A 396 -4.03 11.14 -6.20
CA ASP A 396 -4.52 11.79 -7.43
C ASP A 396 -3.59 11.56 -8.65
N PHE A 397 -2.53 10.77 -8.46
CA PHE A 397 -1.57 10.34 -9.47
C PHE A 397 -1.43 8.81 -9.52
N ALA A 398 -0.92 8.30 -10.64
CA ALA A 398 -0.68 6.87 -10.82
C ALA A 398 0.50 6.39 -9.96
N LEU A 399 0.39 5.16 -9.46
CA LEU A 399 1.45 4.49 -8.68
C LEU A 399 2.06 3.37 -9.51
N GLU A 400 3.23 3.64 -10.09
CA GLU A 400 3.97 2.70 -10.92
C GLU A 400 5.45 2.63 -10.51
N PHE A 401 6.10 1.51 -10.80
CA PHE A 401 7.56 1.38 -10.78
C PHE A 401 8.01 0.40 -11.87
N GLN A 402 9.31 0.31 -12.13
CA GLN A 402 9.85 -0.64 -13.10
C GLN A 402 11.13 -1.34 -12.62
N THR A 403 11.38 -2.53 -13.16
CA THR A 403 12.66 -3.23 -13.04
C THR A 403 13.46 -3.10 -14.34
N GLN A 404 14.78 -3.12 -14.23
CA GLN A 404 15.64 -3.07 -15.41
C GLN A 404 15.55 -4.37 -16.24
N PRO A 405 15.59 -4.30 -17.59
CA PRO A 405 15.52 -5.49 -18.44
C PRO A 405 16.84 -6.26 -18.48
N LEU A 406 16.74 -7.60 -18.51
CA LEU A 406 17.88 -8.48 -18.74
C LEU A 406 18.29 -8.48 -20.22
N TRP A 407 18.94 -7.40 -20.66
CA TRP A 407 19.33 -7.18 -22.06
C TRP A 407 20.71 -7.75 -22.41
N ARG A 408 21.65 -7.76 -21.45
CA ARG A 408 23.04 -8.19 -21.67
C ARG A 408 23.10 -9.61 -22.24
N TRP A 409 23.86 -9.75 -23.33
CA TRP A 409 24.03 -11.00 -24.11
C TRP A 409 22.75 -11.56 -24.75
N ARG A 410 21.69 -10.75 -24.88
CA ARG A 410 20.38 -11.16 -25.43
C ARG A 410 19.84 -10.23 -26.52
N GLY A 411 20.16 -8.94 -26.46
CA GLY A 411 19.75 -7.94 -27.45
C GLY A 411 20.51 -6.63 -27.32
N ASP A 412 20.06 -5.62 -28.06
CA ASP A 412 20.51 -4.24 -27.87
C ASP A 412 20.09 -3.73 -26.47
N ALA A 413 20.84 -2.78 -25.93
CA ALA A 413 20.45 -2.08 -24.71
C ALA A 413 19.20 -1.21 -24.98
N PRO A 414 18.26 -1.12 -24.03
CA PRO A 414 17.04 -0.33 -24.23
C PRO A 414 17.33 1.16 -24.34
N ASP A 415 16.56 1.87 -25.14
CA ASP A 415 16.49 3.34 -25.10
C ASP A 415 15.84 3.79 -23.78
N PHE A 416 16.28 4.92 -23.24
CA PHE A 416 15.73 5.47 -21.99
C PHE A 416 15.85 7.00 -21.94
N THR A 417 15.05 7.63 -21.09
CA THR A 417 15.07 9.09 -20.88
C THR A 417 15.04 9.41 -19.39
N PHE A 418 15.95 10.28 -18.94
CA PHE A 418 15.97 10.76 -17.57
C PHE A 418 15.96 12.29 -17.51
N THR A 419 15.47 12.83 -16.41
CA THR A 419 15.56 14.26 -16.10
C THR A 419 16.56 14.49 -14.97
N LEU A 420 17.12 15.69 -14.92
CA LEU A 420 18.15 16.07 -13.96
C LEU A 420 17.94 17.51 -13.48
N GLY A 421 18.41 17.79 -12.28
CA GLY A 421 18.44 19.14 -11.75
C GLY A 421 19.02 19.23 -10.34
N SER A 422 19.35 20.46 -9.95
CA SER A 422 19.76 20.84 -8.60
C SER A 422 18.95 22.04 -8.11
N CYS A 423 19.18 22.45 -6.87
CA CYS A 423 18.72 23.73 -6.33
C CYS A 423 17.19 23.81 -6.21
N MET A 424 16.61 22.85 -5.50
CA MET A 424 15.20 22.78 -5.13
C MET A 424 14.92 23.49 -3.80
N TYR A 425 14.88 24.83 -3.81
CA TYR A 425 14.45 25.59 -2.64
C TYR A 425 12.93 25.50 -2.43
N VAL A 426 12.51 25.04 -1.25
CA VAL A 426 11.12 25.09 -0.79
C VAL A 426 10.99 26.21 0.25
N ASN A 427 10.05 27.14 0.01
CA ASN A 427 9.77 28.26 0.91
C ASN A 427 9.20 27.76 2.24
N ASP A 428 9.47 28.51 3.31
CA ASP A 428 9.08 28.20 4.68
C ASP A 428 9.03 29.51 5.47
N PRO A 429 7.89 30.24 5.43
CA PRO A 429 7.85 31.66 5.82
C PRO A 429 8.38 32.01 7.22
N PRO A 430 8.23 31.19 8.27
CA PRO A 430 8.84 31.46 9.58
C PRO A 430 10.38 31.49 9.57
N PHE A 431 11.01 30.91 8.56
CA PHE A 431 12.47 30.79 8.41
C PHE A 431 12.99 31.35 7.08
N ASP A 432 12.13 31.95 6.24
CA ASP A 432 12.54 32.60 4.99
C ASP A 432 13.16 33.97 5.31
N ARG A 433 14.15 34.39 4.51
CA ARG A 433 14.77 35.72 4.66
C ARG A 433 13.77 36.83 4.28
N PRO A 434 13.75 37.98 4.98
CA PRO A 434 12.81 39.06 4.68
C PRO A 434 12.90 39.56 3.22
N GLY A 435 11.73 39.78 2.60
CA GLY A 435 11.63 40.34 1.24
C GLY A 435 10.96 39.38 0.26
N LYS A 436 11.48 39.32 -0.97
CA LYS A 436 10.97 38.40 -2.00
C LYS A 436 11.39 36.96 -1.67
N PRO A 437 10.47 35.98 -1.64
CA PRO A 437 10.81 34.57 -1.44
C PRO A 437 11.83 34.09 -2.47
N TYR A 438 12.77 33.26 -2.00
CA TYR A 438 13.86 32.74 -2.83
C TYR A 438 13.39 31.56 -3.69
N GLY A 439 12.51 30.71 -3.15
CA GLY A 439 11.85 29.62 -3.88
C GLY A 439 10.68 30.09 -4.75
N GLY A 440 10.36 29.34 -5.79
CA GLY A 440 9.19 29.57 -6.63
C GLY A 440 9.18 28.72 -7.91
N ASP A 441 8.20 28.99 -8.78
CA ASP A 441 7.94 28.22 -10.01
C ASP A 441 7.79 26.71 -9.78
N PHE A 442 7.16 26.33 -8.67
CA PHE A 442 6.98 24.94 -8.23
C PHE A 442 6.23 24.06 -9.25
N GLU A 443 5.49 24.65 -10.21
CA GLU A 443 4.88 23.94 -11.33
C GLU A 443 5.88 23.18 -12.22
N ILE A 444 7.19 23.48 -12.12
CA ILE A 444 8.27 22.71 -12.75
C ILE A 444 8.27 21.24 -12.31
N LEU A 445 7.93 20.95 -11.04
CA LEU A 445 7.96 19.60 -10.47
C LEU A 445 6.87 18.68 -11.07
N PRO A 446 5.56 19.04 -11.08
CA PRO A 446 4.54 18.25 -11.77
C PRO A 446 4.71 18.29 -13.30
N ARG A 447 5.38 19.31 -13.86
CA ARG A 447 5.75 19.34 -15.29
C ARG A 447 6.77 18.25 -15.63
N ILE A 448 7.80 18.04 -14.81
CA ILE A 448 8.74 16.93 -14.95
C ILE A 448 7.99 15.58 -14.82
N ALA A 449 7.12 15.46 -13.81
CA ALA A 449 6.30 14.25 -13.60
C ALA A 449 5.47 13.88 -14.84
N ALA A 450 4.88 14.88 -15.50
CA ALA A 450 4.08 14.71 -16.72
C ALA A 450 4.90 14.25 -17.95
N GLU A 451 6.24 14.35 -17.93
CA GLU A 451 7.11 13.81 -18.98
C GLU A 451 7.31 12.30 -18.83
N ARG A 452 7.07 11.74 -17.63
CA ARG A 452 7.31 10.35 -17.24
C ARG A 452 8.73 9.86 -17.61
N PRO A 453 9.79 10.50 -17.08
CA PRO A 453 11.15 9.99 -17.23
C PRO A 453 11.27 8.61 -16.57
N ASP A 454 12.24 7.82 -16.99
CA ASP A 454 12.57 6.54 -16.36
C ASP A 454 13.12 6.73 -14.94
N PHE A 455 13.89 7.79 -14.73
CA PHE A 455 14.31 8.28 -13.42
C PHE A 455 14.56 9.80 -13.41
N MET A 456 14.54 10.39 -12.21
CA MET A 456 15.01 11.73 -11.91
C MET A 456 16.34 11.66 -11.16
N LEU A 457 17.34 12.38 -11.69
CA LEU A 457 18.68 12.52 -11.12
C LEU A 457 18.79 13.84 -10.35
N TRP A 458 18.80 13.72 -9.04
CA TRP A 458 18.97 14.80 -8.08
C TRP A 458 20.47 15.05 -7.89
N MET A 459 20.96 16.20 -8.33
CA MET A 459 22.41 16.44 -8.39
C MET A 459 22.97 17.16 -7.15
N GLY A 460 22.13 17.81 -6.35
CA GLY A 460 22.56 18.62 -5.21
C GLY A 460 21.58 19.77 -4.93
N ASP A 461 21.71 20.39 -3.75
CA ASP A 461 20.74 21.34 -3.20
C ASP A 461 19.30 20.81 -3.31
N ASN A 462 19.09 19.53 -3.02
CA ASN A 462 17.79 18.87 -3.18
C ASN A 462 16.84 19.29 -2.05
N ILE A 463 17.40 19.73 -0.92
CA ILE A 463 16.76 20.54 0.11
C ILE A 463 17.69 21.71 0.49
N TYR A 464 17.18 22.68 1.25
CA TYR A 464 18.00 23.80 1.76
C TYR A 464 17.98 23.89 3.29
N LEU A 465 19.02 23.34 3.92
CA LEU A 465 19.28 23.55 5.35
C LEU A 465 19.52 25.03 5.65
N ARG A 466 18.90 25.51 6.73
CA ARG A 466 18.90 26.90 7.16
C ARG A 466 19.57 27.07 8.52
N GLU A 467 19.70 28.33 8.96
CA GLU A 467 20.35 28.72 10.21
C GLU A 467 19.91 27.90 11.45
N PRO A 468 18.62 27.53 11.64
CA PRO A 468 18.18 26.66 12.74
C PRO A 468 18.38 25.15 12.47
N ASP A 469 18.54 24.76 11.21
CA ASP A 469 18.67 23.35 10.82
C ASP A 469 20.10 22.86 11.04
N TRP A 470 21.11 23.72 10.84
CA TRP A 470 22.54 23.39 10.99
C TRP A 470 23.00 23.05 12.42
N VAL A 471 22.13 23.17 13.43
CA VAL A 471 22.51 23.02 14.84
C VAL A 471 22.11 21.71 15.50
N SER A 472 21.20 20.92 14.89
CA SER A 472 20.78 19.61 15.39
C SER A 472 20.29 18.68 14.27
N GLU A 473 20.41 17.36 14.48
CA GLU A 473 19.81 16.36 13.57
C GLU A 473 18.29 16.56 13.43
N SER A 474 17.59 16.98 14.49
CA SER A 474 16.16 17.25 14.44
C SER A 474 15.79 18.42 13.52
N GLY A 475 16.68 19.41 13.37
CA GLY A 475 16.56 20.50 12.40
C GLY A 475 16.81 20.03 10.97
N ILE A 476 17.88 19.25 10.74
CA ILE A 476 18.15 18.60 9.45
C ILE A 476 16.93 17.79 9.00
N ARG A 477 16.42 16.89 9.85
CA ARG A 477 15.22 16.09 9.59
C ARG A 477 13.97 16.94 9.35
N TYR A 478 13.78 18.03 10.10
CA TYR A 478 12.68 18.95 9.86
C TYR A 478 12.70 19.52 8.43
N ARG A 479 13.87 19.95 7.94
CA ARG A 479 14.01 20.46 6.57
C ARG A 479 13.70 19.39 5.53
N TYR A 480 14.21 18.17 5.71
CA TYR A 480 13.90 17.05 4.82
C TYR A 480 12.40 16.73 4.79
N ARG A 481 11.75 16.60 5.96
CA ARG A 481 10.27 16.43 6.06
C ARG A 481 9.51 17.54 5.34
N HIS A 482 9.87 18.81 5.61
CA HIS A 482 9.22 19.98 5.02
C HIS A 482 9.28 19.97 3.50
N SER A 483 10.49 19.83 2.94
CA SER A 483 10.67 19.80 1.49
C SER A 483 10.01 18.58 0.85
N ARG A 484 10.03 17.42 1.54
CA ARG A 484 9.37 16.19 1.05
C ARG A 484 7.86 16.25 1.06
N ALA A 485 7.25 17.03 1.95
CA ALA A 485 5.80 17.21 2.04
C ALA A 485 5.24 18.24 1.04
N LEU A 486 6.08 18.88 0.21
CA LEU A 486 5.63 19.83 -0.81
C LEU A 486 4.64 19.15 -1.77
N LYS A 487 3.43 19.69 -1.92
CA LYS A 487 2.35 19.06 -2.69
C LYS A 487 2.74 18.88 -4.17
N GLU A 488 3.37 19.90 -4.75
CA GLU A 488 3.84 19.94 -6.13
C GLU A 488 4.92 18.89 -6.42
N LEU A 489 5.65 18.44 -5.40
CA LEU A 489 6.66 17.39 -5.53
C LEU A 489 6.04 15.98 -5.63
N GLN A 490 4.90 15.71 -4.97
CA GLN A 490 4.36 14.34 -4.84
C GLN A 490 4.16 13.59 -6.17
N PRO A 491 3.61 14.21 -7.24
CA PRO A 491 3.47 13.52 -8.52
C PRO A 491 4.81 13.13 -9.14
N LEU A 492 5.87 13.92 -8.95
CA LEU A 492 7.21 13.59 -9.43
C LEU A 492 7.79 12.42 -8.67
N LEU A 493 7.58 12.37 -7.34
CA LEU A 493 8.03 11.26 -6.50
C LEU A 493 7.45 9.92 -6.95
N ALA A 494 6.18 9.89 -7.34
CA ALA A 494 5.51 8.66 -7.76
C ALA A 494 5.73 8.29 -9.24
N ALA A 495 6.15 9.24 -10.09
CA ALA A 495 6.18 9.06 -11.55
C ALA A 495 7.40 8.26 -12.06
N CYS A 496 8.51 8.22 -11.31
CA CYS A 496 9.78 7.68 -11.78
C CYS A 496 10.66 7.15 -10.64
N HIS A 497 11.80 6.54 -10.99
CA HIS A 497 12.84 6.18 -10.03
C HIS A 497 13.68 7.39 -9.62
N HIS A 498 14.32 7.33 -8.46
CA HIS A 498 15.09 8.46 -7.94
C HIS A 498 16.50 8.06 -7.50
N TYR A 499 17.48 8.79 -8.04
CA TYR A 499 18.89 8.70 -7.69
C TYR A 499 19.39 10.09 -7.29
N ALA A 500 20.22 10.17 -6.24
CA ALA A 500 20.63 11.44 -5.68
C ALA A 500 22.09 11.45 -5.21
N THR A 501 22.77 12.56 -5.47
CA THR A 501 23.88 13.04 -4.64
C THR A 501 23.52 14.41 -4.05
N TRP A 502 24.36 14.95 -3.17
CA TRP A 502 24.16 16.24 -2.52
C TRP A 502 25.05 17.36 -3.06
N ASP A 503 24.74 18.57 -2.60
CA ASP A 503 25.68 19.68 -2.52
C ASP A 503 25.65 20.28 -1.08
N ASP A 504 26.20 21.46 -0.83
CA ASP A 504 26.30 22.04 0.52
C ASP A 504 24.95 22.20 1.21
N HIS A 505 23.88 22.61 0.52
CA HIS A 505 22.62 22.90 1.19
C HIS A 505 21.84 21.66 1.64
N ASP A 506 22.16 20.46 1.16
CA ASP A 506 21.71 19.19 1.77
C ASP A 506 22.59 18.76 2.96
N PHE A 507 23.85 19.21 2.97
CA PHE A 507 24.92 18.77 3.87
C PHE A 507 25.11 19.66 5.10
N GLY A 508 25.00 20.98 4.96
CA GLY A 508 25.26 21.98 6.00
C GLY A 508 24.95 23.43 5.57
N PRO A 509 25.71 24.42 6.08
CA PRO A 509 25.67 25.82 5.60
C PRO A 509 26.27 26.00 4.20
N ASN A 510 26.08 27.18 3.61
CA ASN A 510 26.76 27.61 2.37
C ASN A 510 28.29 27.43 2.46
N ASP A 511 28.93 26.99 1.38
CA ASP A 511 30.35 26.62 1.26
C ASP A 511 30.82 25.51 2.23
N SER A 512 29.92 24.72 2.80
CA SER A 512 30.30 23.76 3.86
C SER A 512 31.20 22.61 3.36
N ASP A 513 31.99 22.08 4.29
CA ASP A 513 33.12 21.19 4.02
C ASP A 513 33.29 20.15 5.15
N ARG A 514 34.35 19.32 5.10
CA ARG A 514 34.64 18.24 6.06
C ARG A 514 34.72 18.66 7.54
N GLY A 515 34.85 19.95 7.83
CA GLY A 515 34.82 20.56 9.15
C GLY A 515 33.41 20.85 9.70
N PHE A 516 32.34 20.64 8.92
CA PHE A 516 30.98 20.80 9.40
C PHE A 516 30.65 19.80 10.52
N ARG A 517 30.18 20.33 11.66
CA ARG A 517 30.07 19.56 12.91
C ARG A 517 28.96 18.51 12.95
N LEU A 518 28.03 18.51 11.99
CA LEU A 518 26.94 17.52 11.88
C LEU A 518 27.04 16.67 10.60
N LYS A 519 28.23 16.55 9.99
CA LYS A 519 28.37 15.85 8.72
C LYS A 519 27.93 14.37 8.76
N GLN A 520 28.03 13.71 9.91
CA GLN A 520 27.62 12.31 10.10
C GLN A 520 26.10 12.20 10.19
N GLU A 521 25.45 13.15 10.85
CA GLU A 521 24.00 13.31 10.91
C GLU A 521 23.44 13.61 9.52
N SER A 522 24.00 14.58 8.79
CA SER A 522 23.62 14.88 7.40
C SER A 522 23.76 13.64 6.51
N LEU A 523 24.88 12.92 6.61
CA LEU A 523 25.11 11.68 5.86
C LEU A 523 24.06 10.60 6.15
N ARG A 524 23.67 10.46 7.43
CA ARG A 524 22.66 9.49 7.84
C ARG A 524 21.27 9.88 7.35
N VAL A 525 20.86 11.14 7.54
CA VAL A 525 19.55 11.63 7.07
C VAL A 525 19.44 11.55 5.55
N PHE A 526 20.47 11.95 4.80
CA PHE A 526 20.47 11.84 3.33
C PHE A 526 20.17 10.41 2.86
N LYS A 527 20.84 9.40 3.45
CA LYS A 527 20.64 7.97 3.10
C LYS A 527 19.26 7.42 3.47
N GLU A 528 18.60 8.01 4.46
CA GLU A 528 17.25 7.62 4.87
C GLU A 528 16.17 8.22 3.95
N TYR A 529 16.42 9.40 3.37
CA TYR A 529 15.50 10.09 2.46
C TYR A 529 15.74 9.78 0.97
N PHE A 530 16.98 9.48 0.60
CA PHE A 530 17.37 8.92 -0.69
C PHE A 530 17.96 7.52 -0.46
N PRO A 531 17.10 6.48 -0.40
CA PRO A 531 17.57 5.11 -0.19
C PRO A 531 18.19 4.53 -1.47
N GLY A 532 19.48 4.22 -1.43
CA GLY A 532 20.22 3.53 -2.50
C GLY A 532 20.47 2.05 -2.20
N VAL A 533 21.11 1.37 -3.17
CA VAL A 533 21.65 0.00 -2.99
C VAL A 533 22.87 0.03 -2.05
N SER A 534 23.77 1.00 -2.24
CA SER A 534 24.98 1.17 -1.44
C SER A 534 25.46 2.63 -1.46
N TYR A 535 26.22 3.01 -0.44
CA TYR A 535 26.81 4.33 -0.28
C TYR A 535 28.21 4.23 0.32
N GLY A 536 29.17 4.97 -0.25
CA GLY A 536 30.56 4.91 0.14
C GLY A 536 31.24 3.58 -0.22
N THR A 537 32.35 3.28 0.46
CA THR A 537 33.01 1.96 0.40
C THR A 537 33.27 1.43 1.81
N SER A 538 33.76 0.18 1.91
CA SER A 538 34.26 -0.37 3.17
C SER A 538 35.54 0.37 3.61
N GLY A 539 35.37 1.47 4.33
CA GLY A 539 36.45 2.31 4.87
C GLY A 539 36.47 3.75 4.37
N VAL A 540 35.61 4.12 3.41
CA VAL A 540 35.45 5.51 2.95
C VAL A 540 33.98 5.90 3.03
N GLU A 541 33.64 6.72 4.02
CA GLU A 541 32.29 7.26 4.19
C GLU A 541 31.98 8.35 3.15
N GLY A 542 30.70 8.57 2.87
CA GLY A 542 30.20 9.58 1.96
C GLY A 542 28.84 9.20 1.36
N CYS A 543 28.19 10.15 0.68
CA CYS A 543 26.97 9.93 -0.10
C CYS A 543 27.26 9.45 -1.53
N PHE A 544 28.53 9.33 -1.91
CA PHE A 544 28.92 8.84 -3.22
C PHE A 544 28.46 7.39 -3.44
N SER A 545 28.04 7.08 -4.66
CA SER A 545 27.45 5.79 -5.04
C SER A 545 27.56 5.59 -6.56
N ARG A 546 27.23 4.39 -7.05
CA ARG A 546 27.10 4.15 -8.49
C ARG A 546 25.92 3.24 -8.81
N PHE A 547 25.35 3.42 -10.00
CA PHE A 547 24.35 2.53 -10.56
C PHE A 547 24.51 2.41 -12.09
N GLU A 548 24.04 1.31 -12.65
CA GLU A 548 23.90 1.14 -14.10
C GLU A 548 22.46 1.44 -14.52
N TRP A 549 22.27 2.04 -15.70
CA TRP A 549 20.96 2.03 -16.37
C TRP A 549 21.17 1.70 -17.85
N ALA A 550 20.54 0.62 -18.32
CA ALA A 550 20.79 0.08 -19.66
C ALA A 550 22.29 -0.20 -19.91
N ASP A 551 22.91 0.45 -20.91
CA ASP A 551 24.36 0.44 -21.20
C ASP A 551 25.09 1.71 -20.75
N CYS A 552 24.50 2.47 -19.83
CA CYS A 552 25.13 3.62 -19.17
C CYS A 552 25.46 3.31 -17.71
N GLU A 553 26.50 3.95 -17.17
CA GLU A 553 26.86 3.88 -15.75
C GLU A 553 27.01 5.28 -15.16
N PHE A 554 26.52 5.46 -13.93
CA PHE A 554 26.44 6.74 -13.25
C PHE A 554 27.29 6.69 -11.98
N PHE A 555 28.25 7.59 -11.86
CA PHE A 555 29.16 7.75 -10.73
C PHE A 555 28.76 9.02 -9.97
N LEU A 556 27.99 8.85 -8.91
CA LEU A 556 27.49 9.93 -8.08
C LEU A 556 28.57 10.26 -7.04
N LEU A 557 29.07 11.50 -7.07
CA LEU A 557 30.16 11.98 -6.23
C LEU A 557 29.64 12.76 -5.02
N ASP A 558 30.33 12.62 -3.91
CA ASP A 558 30.22 13.47 -2.71
C ASP A 558 31.34 14.51 -2.74
N ASP A 559 31.00 15.78 -2.83
CA ASP A 559 31.96 16.90 -2.86
C ASP A 559 31.95 17.73 -1.57
N ARG A 560 31.43 17.18 -0.46
CA ARG A 560 31.29 17.90 0.82
C ARG A 560 31.92 17.16 2.01
N TYR A 561 31.77 15.84 2.12
CA TYR A 561 32.15 15.07 3.33
C TYR A 561 33.66 15.05 3.62
N TRP A 562 34.48 14.96 2.56
CA TRP A 562 35.95 14.92 2.60
C TRP A 562 36.63 16.20 2.12
N ARG A 563 35.86 17.10 1.51
CA ARG A 563 36.35 18.37 0.96
C ARG A 563 37.02 19.22 2.02
N ALA A 564 38.21 19.70 1.72
CA ALA A 564 38.96 20.60 2.57
C ALA A 564 38.40 22.03 2.49
N PRO A 565 38.40 22.79 3.60
CA PRO A 565 37.89 24.16 3.61
C PRO A 565 38.48 25.06 2.52
N ASN A 566 37.64 25.90 1.91
CA ASN A 566 38.04 26.89 0.90
C ASN A 566 39.19 27.80 1.38
N ARG A 567 39.33 28.02 2.70
CA ARG A 567 40.37 28.85 3.32
C ARG A 567 41.59 28.07 3.87
N LEU A 568 41.64 26.74 3.73
CA LEU A 568 42.78 25.94 4.18
C LEU A 568 44.02 26.26 3.30
N PRO A 569 45.18 26.61 3.88
CA PRO A 569 46.39 26.89 3.10
C PRO A 569 47.06 25.60 2.60
N GLY A 570 47.70 25.66 1.43
CA GLY A 570 48.47 24.55 0.87
C GLY A 570 47.60 23.53 0.12
N LYS A 571 47.99 22.25 0.21
CA LYS A 571 47.24 21.15 -0.44
C LYS A 571 45.85 21.02 0.17
N ARG A 572 44.86 20.86 -0.71
CA ARG A 572 43.45 20.68 -0.37
C ARG A 572 42.88 19.50 -1.16
N ASP A 573 42.12 18.67 -0.46
CA ASP A 573 41.36 17.55 -1.04
C ASP A 573 39.95 18.05 -1.39
N TYR A 574 39.33 17.58 -2.47
CA TYR A 574 37.94 17.89 -2.84
C TYR A 574 37.06 16.66 -2.64
N LEU A 575 37.35 15.58 -3.36
CA LEU A 575 36.73 14.27 -3.16
C LEU A 575 37.44 13.47 -2.05
N GLY A 576 38.74 13.75 -1.84
CA GLY A 576 39.58 12.92 -0.98
C GLY A 576 40.07 11.65 -1.67
N ALA A 577 41.27 11.22 -1.30
CA ALA A 577 41.99 10.13 -1.97
C ALA A 577 41.18 8.82 -2.10
N GLY A 578 40.38 8.47 -1.09
CA GLY A 578 39.58 7.24 -1.10
C GLY A 578 38.48 7.23 -2.15
N GLN A 579 37.73 8.33 -2.27
CA GLN A 579 36.66 8.47 -3.27
C GLN A 579 37.23 8.73 -4.68
N LEU A 580 38.31 9.51 -4.78
CA LEU A 580 39.00 9.72 -6.05
C LEU A 580 39.55 8.39 -6.62
N GLN A 581 40.11 7.52 -5.78
CA GLN A 581 40.55 6.19 -6.22
C GLN A 581 39.35 5.31 -6.63
N TRP A 582 38.27 5.28 -5.84
CA TRP A 582 37.04 4.56 -6.17
C TRP A 582 36.47 4.98 -7.54
N LEU A 583 36.47 6.29 -7.84
CA LEU A 583 36.02 6.82 -9.13
C LEU A 583 36.90 6.31 -10.28
N LYS A 584 38.24 6.34 -10.12
CA LYS A 584 39.18 5.83 -11.12
C LYS A 584 39.00 4.33 -11.36
N ASP A 585 38.89 3.53 -10.30
CA ASP A 585 38.70 2.08 -10.40
C ASP A 585 37.37 1.74 -11.10
N GLY A 586 36.30 2.49 -10.78
CA GLY A 586 35.00 2.39 -11.44
C GLY A 586 35.08 2.73 -12.93
N LEU A 587 35.64 3.90 -13.28
CA LEU A 587 35.78 4.34 -14.67
C LEU A 587 36.67 3.41 -15.52
N ALA A 588 37.75 2.86 -14.94
CA ALA A 588 38.64 1.93 -15.61
C ALA A 588 38.03 0.53 -15.83
N SER A 589 37.14 0.08 -14.93
CA SER A 589 36.47 -1.22 -15.04
C SER A 589 35.16 -1.16 -15.84
N SER A 590 34.57 0.03 -16.00
CA SER A 590 33.28 0.22 -16.66
C SER A 590 33.29 -0.07 -18.17
N THR A 591 32.50 -1.06 -18.58
CA THR A 591 32.23 -1.37 -19.99
C THR A 591 31.03 -0.61 -20.59
N ALA A 592 30.48 0.36 -19.86
CA ALA A 592 29.34 1.16 -20.27
C ALA A 592 29.68 2.04 -21.50
N THR A 593 28.69 2.21 -22.39
CA THR A 593 28.78 3.06 -23.58
C THR A 593 28.99 4.52 -23.21
N PHE A 594 28.22 5.01 -22.23
CA PHE A 594 28.40 6.31 -21.61
C PHE A 594 28.60 6.18 -20.09
N LYS A 595 29.43 7.06 -19.54
CA LYS A 595 29.80 7.11 -18.13
C LYS A 595 29.54 8.52 -17.62
N PHE A 596 28.53 8.67 -16.77
CA PHE A 596 28.14 9.95 -16.21
C PHE A 596 28.85 10.17 -14.89
N ILE A 597 29.69 11.20 -14.79
CA ILE A 597 30.22 11.70 -13.51
C ILE A 597 29.25 12.76 -13.02
N VAL A 598 28.63 12.55 -11.86
CA VAL A 598 27.59 13.43 -11.31
C VAL A 598 28.08 14.05 -10.02
N ASN A 599 28.11 15.39 -9.94
CA ASN A 599 28.67 16.12 -8.80
C ASN A 599 27.74 17.29 -8.40
N GLY A 600 27.71 17.64 -7.11
CA GLY A 600 26.95 18.79 -6.60
C GLY A 600 27.32 20.08 -7.31
N ASN A 601 28.56 20.50 -7.13
CA ASN A 601 29.10 21.72 -7.71
C ASN A 601 29.73 21.51 -9.11
N GLN A 602 30.00 22.59 -9.84
CA GLN A 602 30.70 22.56 -11.14
C GLN A 602 32.14 22.02 -11.02
N MET A 603 32.57 21.27 -12.03
CA MET A 603 33.86 20.56 -12.00
C MET A 603 34.96 21.21 -12.87
N PHE A 604 34.64 21.67 -14.08
CA PHE A 604 35.64 22.07 -15.07
C PHE A 604 35.38 23.43 -15.73
N ASN A 605 34.46 24.25 -15.19
CA ASN A 605 34.23 25.62 -15.64
C ASN A 605 35.48 26.51 -15.43
N PRO A 606 36.17 26.98 -16.49
CA PRO A 606 37.40 27.77 -16.37
C PRO A 606 37.13 29.24 -16.01
N ALA A 607 35.88 29.70 -16.10
CA ALA A 607 35.48 31.04 -15.67
C ALA A 607 35.22 31.10 -14.14
N MET A 608 35.18 29.95 -13.46
CA MET A 608 34.83 29.87 -12.04
C MET A 608 35.99 30.21 -11.12
N ASN A 609 35.76 31.07 -10.13
CA ASN A 609 36.75 31.46 -9.13
C ASN A 609 36.22 31.53 -7.67
N PHE A 610 34.97 31.13 -7.43
CA PHE A 610 34.34 31.19 -6.09
C PHE A 610 34.24 29.81 -5.43
N GLU A 611 33.49 28.91 -6.04
CA GLU A 611 33.31 27.54 -5.59
C GLU A 611 33.26 26.61 -6.81
N SER A 612 34.16 25.61 -6.84
CA SER A 612 34.23 24.53 -7.83
C SER A 612 35.40 23.60 -7.55
N PHE A 613 35.41 22.43 -8.20
CA PHE A 613 36.58 21.54 -8.25
C PHE A 613 37.82 22.21 -8.87
N GLY A 614 37.65 23.25 -9.69
CA GLY A 614 38.75 24.04 -10.28
C GLY A 614 39.64 24.74 -9.24
N LEU A 615 39.14 24.94 -8.01
CA LEU A 615 39.93 25.45 -6.89
C LEU A 615 40.82 24.37 -6.23
N TYR A 616 40.74 23.12 -6.69
CA TYR A 616 41.45 21.95 -6.15
C TYR A 616 42.33 21.32 -7.26
N PRO A 617 43.29 22.08 -7.82
CA PRO A 617 43.97 21.73 -9.08
C PRO A 617 44.85 20.48 -9.01
N GLU A 618 45.19 19.99 -7.83
CA GLU A 618 45.88 18.70 -7.69
C GLU A 618 44.98 17.51 -8.05
N GLU A 619 43.80 17.41 -7.42
CA GLU A 619 42.84 16.34 -7.72
C GLU A 619 42.21 16.52 -9.11
N GLN A 620 41.96 17.76 -9.55
CA GLN A 620 41.43 18.03 -10.89
C GLN A 620 42.41 17.58 -11.98
N ARG A 621 43.71 17.90 -11.85
CA ARG A 621 44.74 17.42 -12.79
C ARG A 621 44.87 15.90 -12.73
N ASP A 622 44.91 15.31 -11.55
CA ASP A 622 45.03 13.85 -11.38
C ASP A 622 43.84 13.08 -12.02
N LEU A 623 42.61 13.60 -11.90
CA LEU A 623 41.46 13.02 -12.60
C LEU A 623 41.55 13.18 -14.13
N LEU A 624 41.94 14.36 -14.63
CA LEU A 624 42.08 14.61 -16.07
C LEU A 624 43.22 13.80 -16.70
N GLU A 625 44.36 13.68 -16.02
CA GLU A 625 45.49 12.84 -16.42
C GLU A 625 45.09 11.35 -16.42
N PHE A 626 44.38 10.87 -15.39
CA PHE A 626 43.84 9.51 -15.38
C PHE A 626 42.91 9.26 -16.57
N LEU A 627 41.91 10.13 -16.81
CA LEU A 627 40.94 9.97 -17.90
C LEU A 627 41.64 9.87 -19.27
N LYS A 628 42.68 10.67 -19.49
CA LYS A 628 43.53 10.63 -20.69
C LYS A 628 44.37 9.35 -20.76
N ASN A 629 45.11 9.02 -19.71
CA ASN A 629 46.08 7.92 -19.71
C ASN A 629 45.43 6.53 -19.73
N ALA A 630 44.26 6.38 -19.09
CA ALA A 630 43.46 5.16 -19.14
C ALA A 630 42.58 5.07 -20.40
N GLY A 631 42.50 6.15 -21.21
CA GLY A 631 41.74 6.17 -22.46
C GLY A 631 40.24 5.92 -22.28
N VAL A 632 39.64 6.42 -21.18
CA VAL A 632 38.26 6.10 -20.81
C VAL A 632 37.26 6.74 -21.78
N PRO A 633 36.49 5.96 -22.58
CA PRO A 633 35.55 6.50 -23.54
C PRO A 633 34.18 6.79 -22.90
N GLY A 634 33.42 7.68 -23.53
CA GLY A 634 32.01 7.95 -23.23
C GLY A 634 31.75 8.79 -21.98
N VAL A 635 32.76 9.50 -21.45
CA VAL A 635 32.60 10.28 -20.21
C VAL A 635 31.89 11.60 -20.47
N VAL A 636 30.82 11.85 -19.72
CA VAL A 636 30.08 13.11 -19.66
C VAL A 636 29.93 13.50 -18.19
N VAL A 637 30.03 14.78 -17.87
CA VAL A 637 29.93 15.31 -16.50
C VAL A 637 28.59 16.03 -16.34
N LEU A 638 27.91 15.84 -15.21
CA LEU A 638 26.62 16.45 -14.89
C LEU A 638 26.74 17.19 -13.53
N THR A 639 26.39 18.48 -13.49
CA THR A 639 26.64 19.34 -12.30
C THR A 639 25.50 20.29 -11.93
N GLY A 640 25.49 20.75 -10.68
CA GLY A 640 24.49 21.65 -10.08
C GLY A 640 25.07 23.00 -9.65
N ASP A 641 24.83 23.39 -8.38
CA ASP A 641 25.17 24.68 -7.71
C ASP A 641 24.64 25.97 -8.37
N ARG A 642 25.04 26.23 -9.62
CA ARG A 642 25.24 27.58 -10.19
C ARG A 642 24.03 28.51 -10.28
N HIS A 643 22.81 28.08 -9.96
CA HIS A 643 21.55 28.77 -10.26
C HIS A 643 21.44 29.29 -11.71
N ALA A 644 22.09 28.58 -12.63
CA ALA A 644 22.14 28.77 -14.07
C ALA A 644 22.46 27.43 -14.75
N SER A 645 22.09 27.29 -16.02
CA SER A 645 22.42 26.09 -16.81
C SER A 645 23.29 26.42 -18.00
N GLU A 646 24.21 25.52 -18.33
CA GLU A 646 25.10 25.61 -19.48
C GLU A 646 25.64 24.24 -19.87
N LEU A 647 26.01 24.08 -21.14
CA LEU A 647 26.84 22.96 -21.59
C LEU A 647 28.24 23.49 -21.89
N LEU A 648 29.23 22.94 -21.21
CA LEU A 648 30.64 23.19 -21.47
C LEU A 648 31.24 22.10 -22.36
N LYS A 649 32.22 22.49 -23.16
CA LYS A 649 33.08 21.63 -23.97
C LYS A 649 34.53 21.96 -23.63
N ILE A 650 35.14 21.15 -22.77
CA ILE A 650 36.53 21.29 -22.34
C ILE A 650 37.41 20.49 -23.29
N GLU A 651 38.14 21.19 -24.16
CA GLU A 651 39.10 20.58 -25.07
C GLU A 651 40.27 19.93 -24.29
N ARG A 652 40.69 18.73 -24.69
CA ARG A 652 41.77 17.97 -24.04
C ARG A 652 42.77 17.50 -25.08
N GLU A 653 44.01 17.97 -25.01
CA GLU A 653 45.03 17.61 -25.99
C GLU A 653 45.28 16.09 -26.03
N GLY A 654 45.11 15.47 -27.19
CA GLY A 654 45.28 14.03 -27.39
C GLY A 654 44.13 13.16 -26.86
N SER A 655 42.94 13.72 -26.65
CA SER A 655 41.72 12.99 -26.27
C SER A 655 40.49 13.70 -26.85
N TYR A 656 39.32 13.06 -26.81
CA TYR A 656 38.05 13.73 -27.11
C TYR A 656 37.74 14.83 -26.08
N PRO A 657 37.00 15.89 -26.44
CA PRO A 657 36.59 16.93 -25.51
C PRO A 657 35.70 16.40 -24.38
N LEU A 658 35.94 16.83 -23.15
CA LEU A 658 35.07 16.50 -22.02
C LEU A 658 33.87 17.45 -22.03
N TYR A 659 32.66 16.90 -22.01
CA TYR A 659 31.44 17.69 -21.90
C TYR A 659 30.94 17.74 -20.46
N GLU A 660 30.58 18.93 -19.97
CA GLU A 660 29.97 19.14 -18.66
C GLU A 660 28.63 19.86 -18.83
N TYR A 661 27.53 19.23 -18.43
CA TYR A 661 26.20 19.83 -18.44
C TYR A 661 25.80 20.22 -17.01
N THR A 662 25.80 21.53 -16.74
CA THR A 662 25.24 22.11 -15.52
C THR A 662 23.75 22.36 -15.69
N SER A 663 22.91 21.88 -14.76
CA SER A 663 21.45 22.01 -14.83
C SER A 663 20.84 22.57 -13.54
N SER A 664 20.72 23.90 -13.45
CA SER A 664 20.17 24.60 -12.29
C SER A 664 19.50 25.94 -12.64
N PRO A 665 18.60 26.49 -11.81
CA PRO A 665 17.97 25.88 -10.64
C PRO A 665 16.57 25.35 -10.94
N LEU A 666 16.17 24.31 -10.20
CA LEU A 666 14.79 23.81 -10.20
C LEU A 666 13.83 24.85 -9.62
N THR A 667 13.98 25.22 -8.34
CA THR A 667 13.05 26.14 -7.66
C THR A 667 13.73 27.27 -6.87
N SER A 668 15.05 27.24 -6.65
CA SER A 668 15.81 28.35 -6.04
C SER A 668 15.83 29.61 -6.93
N GLY A 669 16.40 30.71 -6.44
CA GLY A 669 16.44 31.97 -7.18
C GLY A 669 17.42 31.94 -8.35
N ALA A 670 16.92 31.99 -9.59
CA ALA A 670 17.76 31.98 -10.79
C ALA A 670 18.72 33.17 -10.89
N GLY A 671 20.01 32.89 -11.01
CA GLY A 671 21.10 33.87 -11.09
C GLY A 671 21.33 34.39 -12.51
N ARG A 672 22.23 35.38 -12.63
CA ARG A 672 22.49 36.12 -13.89
C ARG A 672 23.97 36.23 -14.30
N TYR A 673 24.90 36.06 -13.35
CA TYR A 673 26.35 35.88 -13.53
C TYR A 673 27.00 36.58 -14.75
N GLU A 674 26.84 37.91 -14.87
CA GLU A 674 27.46 38.72 -15.93
C GLU A 674 28.98 38.47 -16.12
N PRO A 675 29.81 38.25 -15.07
CA PRO A 675 31.23 37.95 -15.26
C PRO A 675 31.51 36.64 -16.01
N GLU A 676 30.58 35.70 -16.00
CA GLU A 676 30.68 34.39 -16.67
C GLU A 676 30.04 34.40 -18.07
N ALA A 677 29.55 35.55 -18.55
CA ALA A 677 28.91 35.68 -19.86
C ALA A 677 29.83 35.26 -21.03
N ASP A 678 31.13 35.57 -20.94
CA ASP A 678 32.12 35.29 -22.00
C ASP A 678 32.92 33.99 -21.77
N ASN A 679 32.31 32.99 -21.11
CA ASN A 679 32.94 31.69 -20.86
C ASN A 679 33.27 30.96 -22.18
N LYS A 680 34.55 30.92 -22.55
CA LYS A 680 35.03 30.32 -23.81
C LYS A 680 34.84 28.81 -23.91
N ALA A 681 34.66 28.11 -22.79
CA ALA A 681 34.35 26.68 -22.79
C ALA A 681 32.87 26.40 -23.09
N ARG A 682 31.98 27.39 -23.05
CA ARG A 682 30.54 27.19 -23.22
C ARG A 682 30.18 26.91 -24.68
N VAL A 683 29.38 25.86 -24.89
CA VAL A 683 28.75 25.57 -26.18
C VAL A 683 27.77 26.70 -26.52
N PRO A 684 27.89 27.37 -27.68
CA PRO A 684 27.06 28.53 -28.03
C PRO A 684 25.56 28.25 -27.94
N GLY A 685 24.81 29.18 -27.36
CA GLY A 685 23.35 29.10 -27.20
C GLY A 685 22.85 28.25 -26.01
N THR A 686 23.74 27.66 -25.22
CA THR A 686 23.34 26.80 -24.07
C THR A 686 23.23 27.52 -22.73
N TRP A 687 23.58 28.82 -22.66
CA TRP A 687 23.50 29.58 -21.41
C TRP A 687 22.05 29.91 -21.06
N VAL A 688 21.61 29.48 -19.88
CA VAL A 688 20.28 29.76 -19.32
C VAL A 688 20.45 30.47 -17.98
N THR A 689 20.06 31.74 -17.93
CA THR A 689 20.12 32.58 -16.73
C THR A 689 18.82 33.33 -16.51
N GLY A 690 18.57 33.77 -15.27
CA GLY A 690 17.39 34.54 -14.89
C GLY A 690 16.06 33.79 -14.97
N THR A 691 16.06 32.50 -15.30
CA THR A 691 14.90 31.59 -15.31
C THR A 691 15.24 30.26 -14.65
N ARG A 692 14.27 29.69 -13.94
CA ARG A 692 14.32 28.30 -13.48
C ARG A 692 14.13 27.34 -14.64
N ASN A 693 14.80 26.20 -14.57
CA ASN A 693 14.83 25.21 -15.63
C ASN A 693 15.25 23.83 -15.08
N TYR A 694 15.02 22.79 -15.88
CA TYR A 694 15.47 21.43 -15.61
C TYR A 694 16.10 20.82 -16.86
N GLY A 695 16.96 19.83 -16.67
CA GLY A 695 17.59 19.10 -17.75
C GLY A 695 16.87 17.82 -18.09
N LYS A 696 16.99 17.41 -19.35
CA LYS A 696 16.57 16.11 -19.87
C LYS A 696 17.69 15.52 -20.71
N ILE A 697 17.91 14.21 -20.54
CA ILE A 697 18.86 13.44 -21.34
C ILE A 697 18.13 12.22 -21.88
N GLN A 698 18.24 12.01 -23.20
CA GLN A 698 17.70 10.84 -23.88
C GLN A 698 18.84 10.01 -24.46
N VAL A 699 18.87 8.72 -24.16
CA VAL A 699 19.87 7.77 -24.67
C VAL A 699 19.18 6.86 -25.68
N ASN A 700 19.59 6.95 -26.94
CA ASN A 700 18.89 6.29 -28.05
C ASN A 700 19.85 5.48 -28.96
N GLY A 701 19.31 4.51 -29.68
CA GLY A 701 20.00 3.83 -30.78
C GLY A 701 20.73 2.54 -30.35
N LYS A 702 21.63 2.03 -31.19
CA LYS A 702 22.34 0.76 -30.92
C LYS A 702 23.78 1.00 -30.50
N LYS A 703 24.39 0.06 -29.79
CA LYS A 703 25.83 0.10 -29.45
C LYS A 703 26.69 0.24 -30.71
N GLY A 704 27.68 1.13 -30.67
CA GLY A 704 28.47 1.60 -31.82
C GLY A 704 27.88 2.83 -32.53
N ALA A 705 26.61 3.15 -32.24
CA ALA A 705 25.83 4.23 -32.83
C ALA A 705 24.86 4.87 -31.81
N ARG A 706 25.16 4.79 -30.50
CA ARG A 706 24.33 5.43 -29.47
C ARG A 706 24.41 6.95 -29.60
N THR A 707 23.31 7.64 -29.28
CA THR A 707 23.26 9.10 -29.17
C THR A 707 22.75 9.54 -27.79
N LEU A 708 23.34 10.63 -27.28
CA LEU A 708 22.86 11.41 -26.15
C LEU A 708 22.23 12.70 -26.69
N THR A 709 20.93 12.86 -26.48
CA THR A 709 20.27 14.15 -26.67
C THR A 709 20.19 14.86 -25.33
N LEU A 710 20.97 15.94 -25.15
CA LEU A 710 20.95 16.81 -23.97
C LEU A 710 20.03 18.00 -24.24
N SER A 711 19.13 18.35 -23.33
CA SER A 711 18.28 19.55 -23.49
C SER A 711 17.85 20.17 -22.16
N ALA A 712 17.80 21.50 -22.11
CA ALA A 712 17.24 22.25 -20.98
C ALA A 712 15.81 22.71 -21.28
N HIS A 713 14.95 22.70 -20.25
CA HIS A 713 13.52 23.01 -20.35
C HIS A 713 13.10 24.01 -19.27
N ASP A 714 12.26 24.99 -19.60
CA ASP A 714 11.68 25.89 -18.60
C ASP A 714 10.56 25.20 -17.78
N LYS A 715 10.02 25.91 -16.80
CA LYS A 715 8.92 25.46 -15.93
C LYS A 715 7.64 25.00 -16.67
N THR A 716 7.46 25.36 -17.93
CA THR A 716 6.34 24.94 -18.78
C THR A 716 6.66 23.70 -19.63
N GLY A 717 7.89 23.19 -19.56
CA GLY A 717 8.41 22.09 -20.38
C GLY A 717 8.93 22.55 -21.75
N LYS A 718 8.89 23.85 -22.06
CA LYS A 718 9.40 24.39 -23.32
C LYS A 718 10.92 24.22 -23.38
N GLU A 719 11.41 23.62 -24.46
CA GLU A 719 12.82 23.49 -24.75
C GLU A 719 13.48 24.88 -24.91
N LEU A 720 14.57 25.08 -24.17
CA LEU A 720 15.40 26.28 -24.20
C LEU A 720 16.60 26.10 -25.13
N TRP A 721 17.21 24.90 -25.10
CA TRP A 721 18.24 24.47 -26.05
C TRP A 721 18.30 22.95 -26.12
N ARG A 722 18.96 22.43 -27.17
CA ARG A 722 19.23 21.01 -27.40
C ARG A 722 20.62 20.83 -28.00
N HIS A 723 21.31 19.76 -27.61
CA HIS A 723 22.60 19.33 -28.16
C HIS A 723 22.61 17.80 -28.34
N GLU A 724 23.24 17.29 -29.40
CA GLU A 724 23.42 15.85 -29.64
C GLU A 724 24.90 15.50 -29.52
N LEU A 725 25.23 14.48 -28.72
CA LEU A 725 26.54 13.84 -28.70
C LEU A 725 26.39 12.40 -29.18
N ARG A 726 27.29 11.94 -30.06
CA ARG A 726 27.31 10.55 -30.54
C ARG A 726 28.35 9.77 -29.77
N GLU A 727 28.15 8.46 -29.67
CA GLU A 727 29.13 7.53 -29.11
C GLU A 727 30.52 7.64 -29.76
N GLN A 728 30.57 8.05 -31.03
CA GLN A 728 31.80 8.25 -31.80
C GLN A 728 32.53 9.55 -31.47
N ASP A 729 31.82 10.56 -30.91
CA ASP A 729 32.40 11.85 -30.53
C ASP A 729 33.14 11.78 -29.19
N LEU A 730 32.98 10.68 -28.43
CA LEU A 730 33.50 10.48 -27.08
C LEU A 730 34.45 9.26 -26.98
N ARG A 731 35.32 9.06 -27.97
CA ARG A 731 36.22 7.89 -28.10
C ARG A 731 37.68 8.27 -28.30
#